data_AF-A0A7Y5AIM6-F1
#
_entry.id   AF-A0A7Y5AIM6-F1
#
_cell.length_a   1.000
_cell.length_b   1.000
_cell.length_c   1.000
_cell.angle_alpha   90.00
_cell.angle_beta   90.00
_cell.angle_gamma   90.00
#
_symmetry.space_group_name_H-M   'P 1'
#
loop_
_entity.id
_entity.type
_entity.pdbx_description
1 polymer ?
#
loop_
_entity_poly.entity_id
_entity_poly.type
_entity_poly.pdbx_seq_one_letter_code
_entity_poly.pdbx_strand_id
1 'polypeptide(L)'
;MIRLLKFFWWSSVAVICALVLGVSGAFLYLSPSLPSVESLRSIQLQIPLRVYSSDGKLIAEFGEMRRSPIRFAEIPPQFIQALLSAEDDNFLNHYGVDPSSLMRAATQLVKTGHIQTGGSTITMQVAKNFFLTSERSFSRKTNEILLALQIERELTKDEILELYVNKIYLGNRAYGIDAAAQVYYGKSIRDVSLAQMAMIAGLPKAPSRFNPLANPARAKERRDWILGRMYKLGKIDQASYQAALAEPLNASYHVPTPEVNAPYIAEMARAEMVGRYGSEAYTEGFRVTTTVPSDMQEMANKAILGGLSDYDERHGYRGPEARFPGRTQAAWLQELGKQRTLGGLEPAIVTQVEKTGLRVLTRDGQEAEVAWDTMKWARPFINTNSMGRAPQSPADVAQVGDLVRLQRLEDGKLKFSQVPGAQSALVTLDPYNGAIRALVGGFSFEQSNYNRAMQAKRQPGSSFKPFIYSAALDSGYTASSLVNDAPIVFVDESVDKVWRPKNDTNTFLGPIRMREALYKSRNLVSIRLLQAMGVDRTIDYIAKFGFNKQDLPRNLSLALGTATLTPMEIATGWSTFANGGYKITPYLIDRIESRSGETLFTANPPRVPQGSEDQAGLAAPEQPISTAALPGEAPSAFGQVAPAPQVPAIAEQIIDG
;
A
#
# COMPACT_ATOMS: atom_id res chain seq x y z
N MET A 1 54.50 -58.10 -12.98
CA MET A 1 53.28 -57.40 -13.46
C MET A 1 51.99 -57.82 -12.75
N ILE A 2 51.63 -59.10 -12.68
CA ILE A 2 50.34 -59.57 -12.13
C ILE A 2 50.11 -59.19 -10.65
N ARG A 3 51.15 -59.19 -9.81
CA ARG A 3 51.03 -58.79 -8.38
C ARG A 3 50.76 -57.29 -8.20
N LEU A 4 51.33 -56.44 -9.05
CA LEU A 4 51.12 -55.00 -9.03
C LEU A 4 49.68 -54.66 -9.49
N LEU A 5 49.19 -55.36 -10.51
CA LEU A 5 47.83 -55.20 -11.00
C LEU A 5 46.78 -55.63 -9.97
N LYS A 6 47.03 -56.74 -9.26
CA LYS A 6 46.18 -57.20 -8.15
C LYS A 6 46.19 -56.19 -6.99
N PHE A 7 47.36 -55.62 -6.65
CA PHE A 7 47.46 -54.59 -5.63
C PHE A 7 46.63 -53.34 -5.99
N PHE A 8 46.79 -52.81 -7.20
CA PHE A 8 45.97 -51.68 -7.67
C PHE A 8 44.47 -51.97 -7.71
N TRP A 9 44.08 -53.20 -8.08
CA TRP A 9 42.68 -53.61 -8.10
C TRP A 9 42.10 -53.70 -6.68
N TRP A 10 42.79 -54.37 -5.75
CA TRP A 10 42.35 -54.45 -4.35
C TRP A 10 42.36 -53.11 -3.62
N SER A 11 43.34 -52.24 -3.91
CA SER A 11 43.35 -50.86 -3.41
C SER A 11 42.18 -50.05 -3.96
N SER A 12 41.83 -50.20 -5.24
CA SER A 12 40.67 -49.52 -5.83
C SER A 12 39.35 -50.00 -5.21
N VAL A 13 39.21 -51.31 -5.00
CA VAL A 13 38.05 -51.91 -4.32
C VAL A 13 37.95 -51.42 -2.87
N ALA A 14 39.06 -51.38 -2.14
CA ALA A 14 39.08 -50.89 -0.76
C ALA A 14 38.68 -49.40 -0.67
N VAL A 15 39.15 -48.56 -1.59
CA VAL A 15 38.75 -47.15 -1.67
C VAL A 15 37.26 -47.02 -1.97
N ILE A 16 36.72 -47.80 -2.91
CA ILE A 16 35.29 -47.78 -3.25
C ILE A 16 34.45 -48.24 -2.05
N CYS A 17 34.83 -49.33 -1.37
CA CYS A 17 34.14 -49.81 -0.17
C CYS A 17 34.18 -48.78 0.96
N ALA A 18 35.32 -48.11 1.19
CA ALA A 18 35.44 -47.05 2.18
C ALA A 18 34.56 -45.84 1.83
N LEU A 19 34.44 -45.49 0.55
CA LEU A 19 33.57 -44.42 0.07
C LEU A 19 32.09 -44.77 0.25
N VAL A 20 31.70 -46.01 -0.09
CA VAL A 20 30.32 -46.50 0.07
C VAL A 20 29.96 -46.57 1.55
N LEU A 21 30.83 -47.09 2.41
CA LEU A 21 30.62 -47.12 3.87
C LEU A 21 30.57 -45.72 4.47
N GLY A 22 31.42 -44.81 4.00
CA GLY A 22 31.43 -43.41 4.43
C GLY A 22 30.14 -42.68 4.06
N VAL A 23 29.67 -42.82 2.81
CA VAL A 23 28.40 -42.25 2.34
C VAL A 23 27.21 -42.88 3.04
N SER A 24 27.21 -44.21 3.23
CA SER A 24 26.13 -44.93 3.92
C SER A 24 26.09 -44.58 5.41
N GLY A 25 27.23 -44.46 6.07
CA GLY A 25 27.33 -44.00 7.46
C GLY A 25 26.89 -42.56 7.61
N ALA A 26 27.29 -41.66 6.71
CA ALA A 26 26.80 -40.28 6.68
C ALA A 26 25.29 -40.21 6.44
N PHE A 27 24.76 -41.02 5.52
CA PHE A 27 23.32 -41.13 5.27
C PHE A 27 22.57 -41.60 6.52
N LEU A 28 23.00 -42.69 7.16
CA LEU A 28 22.34 -43.23 8.35
C LEU A 28 22.44 -42.31 9.57
N TYR A 29 23.55 -41.59 9.72
CA TYR A 29 23.75 -40.65 10.83
C TYR A 29 22.98 -39.34 10.63
N LEU A 30 22.94 -38.80 9.41
CA LEU A 30 22.34 -37.49 9.12
C LEU A 30 20.86 -37.59 8.72
N SER A 31 20.41 -38.69 8.11
CA SER A 31 19.03 -38.85 7.63
C SER A 31 17.97 -38.66 8.72
N PRO A 32 18.15 -39.13 9.97
CA PRO A 32 17.18 -38.87 11.04
C PRO A 32 17.06 -37.40 11.43
N SER A 33 18.08 -36.58 11.12
CA SER A 33 18.10 -35.14 11.39
C SER A 33 17.66 -34.27 10.22
N LEU A 34 17.36 -34.88 9.06
CA LEU A 34 16.90 -34.14 7.88
C LEU A 34 15.40 -33.82 8.00
N PRO A 35 14.97 -32.60 7.65
CA PRO A 35 13.55 -32.25 7.62
C PRO A 35 12.81 -33.10 6.58
N SER A 36 11.52 -33.37 6.84
CA SER A 36 10.67 -34.17 5.94
C SER A 36 10.46 -33.45 4.60
N VAL A 37 10.79 -34.13 3.50
CA VAL A 37 10.62 -33.62 2.13
C VAL A 37 9.13 -33.50 1.75
N GLU A 38 8.27 -34.34 2.31
CA GLU A 38 6.82 -34.28 2.14
C GLU A 38 6.22 -32.90 2.49
N SER A 39 6.86 -32.17 3.41
CA SER A 39 6.46 -30.79 3.75
C SER A 39 6.53 -29.84 2.55
N LEU A 40 7.40 -30.09 1.56
CA LEU A 40 7.55 -29.24 0.37
C LEU A 40 6.25 -29.12 -0.43
N ARG A 41 5.41 -30.16 -0.45
CA ARG A 41 4.11 -30.14 -1.14
C ARG A 41 3.10 -29.20 -0.47
N SER A 42 3.26 -28.95 0.84
CA SER A 42 2.38 -28.10 1.64
C SER A 42 2.97 -26.72 1.96
N ILE A 43 4.18 -26.38 1.48
CA ILE A 43 4.77 -25.08 1.77
C ILE A 43 4.00 -23.98 1.04
N GLN A 44 3.35 -23.12 1.82
CA GLN A 44 2.70 -21.93 1.33
C GLN A 44 3.74 -20.86 0.99
N LEU A 45 3.75 -20.43 -0.26
CA LEU A 45 4.58 -19.31 -0.68
C LEU A 45 4.00 -18.02 -0.10
N GLN A 46 4.86 -17.22 0.53
CA GLN A 46 4.52 -15.88 1.01
C GLN A 46 4.11 -14.97 -0.16
N ILE A 47 2.88 -14.50 -0.16
CA ILE A 47 2.29 -13.56 -1.13
C ILE A 47 1.90 -12.28 -0.36
N PRO A 48 2.18 -11.08 -0.91
CA PRO A 48 1.89 -9.82 -0.22
C PRO A 48 0.38 -9.55 -0.13
N LEU A 49 -0.01 -8.79 0.90
CA LEU A 49 -1.32 -8.19 1.02
C LEU A 49 -1.55 -7.19 -0.11
N ARG A 50 -2.75 -7.19 -0.70
CA ARG A 50 -3.17 -6.17 -1.66
C ARG A 50 -4.45 -5.49 -1.20
N VAL A 51 -4.45 -4.16 -1.19
CA VAL A 51 -5.58 -3.33 -0.80
C VAL A 51 -6.13 -2.63 -2.04
N TYR A 52 -7.44 -2.73 -2.23
CA TYR A 52 -8.17 -2.19 -3.38
C TYR A 52 -9.25 -1.21 -2.94
N SER A 53 -9.56 -0.26 -3.82
CA SER A 53 -10.76 0.57 -3.72
C SER A 53 -12.02 -0.26 -3.99
N SER A 54 -13.19 0.29 -3.66
CA SER A 54 -14.49 -0.36 -3.89
C SER A 54 -14.77 -0.64 -5.38
N ASP A 55 -14.19 0.16 -6.29
CA ASP A 55 -14.24 0.00 -7.74
C ASP A 55 -13.07 -0.85 -8.30
N GLY A 56 -12.30 -1.52 -7.43
CA GLY A 56 -11.34 -2.55 -7.81
C GLY A 56 -9.95 -2.07 -8.21
N LYS A 57 -9.63 -0.78 -8.06
CA LYS A 57 -8.30 -0.22 -8.34
C LYS A 57 -7.33 -0.47 -7.19
N LEU A 58 -6.06 -0.76 -7.51
CA LEU A 58 -5.05 -1.03 -6.49
C LEU A 58 -4.69 0.25 -5.72
N ILE A 59 -4.82 0.22 -4.40
CA ILE A 59 -4.39 1.30 -3.50
C ILE A 59 -2.96 1.03 -3.01
N ALA A 60 -2.67 -0.19 -2.56
CA ALA A 60 -1.37 -0.53 -1.99
C ALA A 60 -1.09 -2.03 -1.98
N GLU A 61 0.20 -2.37 -1.91
CA GLU A 61 0.69 -3.73 -1.71
C GLU A 61 1.65 -3.75 -0.50
N PHE A 62 1.46 -4.69 0.43
CA PHE A 62 2.30 -4.86 1.62
C PHE A 62 2.93 -6.25 1.68
N GLY A 63 4.26 -6.29 1.67
CA GLY A 63 5.06 -7.51 1.85
C GLY A 63 6.49 -7.32 1.37
N GLU A 64 7.42 -8.08 1.94
CA GLU A 64 8.85 -8.00 1.57
C GLU A 64 9.17 -8.68 0.23
N MET A 65 8.38 -9.71 -0.11
CA MET A 65 8.60 -10.58 -1.25
C MET A 65 7.45 -10.44 -2.26
N ARG A 66 7.78 -10.22 -3.53
CA ARG A 66 6.83 -10.28 -4.64
C ARG A 66 6.82 -11.71 -5.16
N ARG A 67 5.66 -12.36 -5.10
CA ARG A 67 5.45 -13.70 -5.65
C ARG A 67 4.16 -13.74 -6.45
N SER A 68 4.22 -14.45 -7.57
CA SER A 68 3.09 -14.83 -8.42
C SER A 68 3.29 -16.32 -8.72
N PRO A 69 2.82 -17.23 -7.84
CA PRO A 69 3.01 -18.65 -8.02
C PRO A 69 2.32 -19.14 -9.30
N ILE A 70 3.00 -20.01 -10.05
CA ILE A 70 2.48 -20.65 -11.26
C ILE A 70 2.66 -22.16 -11.16
N ARG A 71 1.75 -22.94 -11.75
CA ARG A 71 1.91 -24.40 -11.84
C ARG A 71 2.87 -24.78 -12.96
N PHE A 72 3.43 -25.98 -12.91
CA PHE A 72 4.37 -26.48 -13.91
C PHE A 72 3.81 -26.39 -15.34
N ALA A 73 2.53 -26.78 -15.51
CA ALA A 73 1.85 -26.73 -16.81
C ALA A 73 1.72 -25.32 -17.40
N GLU A 74 1.88 -24.28 -16.58
CA GLU A 74 1.80 -22.87 -17.00
C GLU A 74 3.17 -22.30 -17.36
N ILE A 75 4.27 -23.05 -17.13
CA ILE A 75 5.62 -22.64 -17.48
C ILE A 75 5.84 -22.88 -18.98
N PRO A 76 6.28 -21.86 -19.76
CA PRO A 76 6.61 -22.06 -21.16
C PRO A 76 7.72 -23.12 -21.35
N PRO A 77 7.56 -24.09 -22.27
CA PRO A 77 8.59 -25.10 -22.53
C PRO A 77 9.95 -24.49 -22.90
N GLN A 78 9.94 -23.37 -23.62
CA GLN A 78 11.14 -22.63 -24.00
C GLN A 78 11.87 -22.06 -22.77
N PHE A 79 11.14 -21.63 -21.73
CA PHE A 79 11.74 -21.17 -20.48
C PHE A 79 12.43 -22.32 -19.75
N ILE A 80 11.79 -23.49 -19.67
CA ILE A 80 12.40 -24.69 -19.08
C ILE A 80 13.70 -25.02 -19.80
N GLN A 81 13.68 -25.04 -21.14
CA GLN A 81 14.88 -25.28 -21.94
C GLN A 81 15.98 -24.24 -21.70
N ALA A 82 15.64 -22.97 -21.55
CA ALA A 82 16.59 -21.90 -21.24
C ALA A 82 17.23 -22.10 -19.86
N LEU A 83 16.41 -22.42 -18.86
CA LEU A 83 16.86 -22.67 -17.48
C LEU A 83 17.77 -23.90 -17.42
N LEU A 84 17.35 -25.03 -17.99
CA LEU A 84 18.15 -26.25 -18.03
C LEU A 84 19.46 -26.02 -18.78
N SER A 85 19.44 -25.31 -19.91
CA SER A 85 20.67 -24.97 -20.66
C SER A 85 21.62 -24.08 -19.87
N ALA A 86 21.09 -23.25 -18.96
CA ALA A 86 21.87 -22.29 -18.19
C ALA A 86 22.45 -22.85 -16.88
N GLU A 87 21.69 -23.73 -16.20
CA GLU A 87 21.96 -24.21 -14.85
C GLU A 87 22.28 -25.71 -14.78
N ASP A 88 21.56 -26.56 -15.51
CA ASP A 88 21.62 -28.03 -15.36
C ASP A 88 21.16 -28.77 -16.63
N ASP A 89 22.08 -29.00 -17.57
CA ASP A 89 21.76 -29.58 -18.88
C ASP A 89 21.54 -31.10 -18.84
N ASN A 90 21.91 -31.75 -17.73
CA ASN A 90 21.71 -33.18 -17.48
C ASN A 90 20.59 -33.47 -16.46
N PHE A 91 19.77 -32.46 -16.12
CA PHE A 91 18.75 -32.53 -15.07
C PHE A 91 17.84 -33.75 -15.15
N LEU A 92 17.42 -34.13 -16.35
CA LEU A 92 16.49 -35.25 -16.57
C LEU A 92 17.12 -36.63 -16.33
N ASN A 93 18.46 -36.74 -16.40
CA ASN A 93 19.14 -38.04 -16.39
C ASN A 93 19.89 -38.34 -15.08
N HIS A 94 19.99 -37.37 -14.17
CA HIS A 94 20.60 -37.59 -12.86
C HIS A 94 19.54 -37.70 -11.76
N TYR A 95 19.89 -38.31 -10.64
CA TYR A 95 18.98 -38.50 -9.51
C TYR A 95 19.36 -37.54 -8.38
N GLY A 96 18.98 -36.26 -8.50
CA GLY A 96 19.28 -35.20 -7.53
C GLY A 96 20.70 -34.63 -7.57
N VAL A 97 21.70 -35.44 -7.90
CA VAL A 97 23.11 -35.01 -7.95
C VAL A 97 23.76 -35.51 -9.24
N ASP A 98 24.54 -34.66 -9.90
CA ASP A 98 25.35 -35.04 -11.08
C ASP A 98 26.80 -35.34 -10.66
N PRO A 99 27.23 -36.62 -10.67
CA PRO A 99 28.58 -37.01 -10.29
C PRO A 99 29.66 -36.37 -11.19
N SER A 100 29.35 -36.16 -12.46
CA SER A 100 30.30 -35.59 -13.43
C SER A 100 30.57 -34.11 -13.13
N SER A 101 29.52 -33.36 -12.76
CA SER A 101 29.63 -31.96 -12.35
C SER A 101 30.31 -31.80 -10.99
N LEU A 102 30.04 -32.70 -10.03
CA LEU A 102 30.76 -32.71 -8.75
C LEU A 102 32.25 -33.02 -8.91
N MET A 103 32.59 -34.04 -9.70
CA MET A 103 33.99 -34.43 -9.93
C MET A 103 34.75 -33.31 -10.66
N ARG A 104 34.11 -32.61 -11.60
CA ARG A 104 34.67 -31.43 -12.28
C ARG A 104 34.92 -30.27 -11.32
N ALA A 105 33.98 -30.00 -10.42
CA ALA A 105 34.13 -28.97 -9.40
C ALA A 105 35.25 -29.31 -8.40
N ALA A 106 35.33 -30.58 -7.96
CA ALA A 106 36.37 -31.07 -7.06
C ALA A 106 37.76 -31.00 -7.69
N THR A 107 37.91 -31.43 -8.95
CA THR A 107 39.18 -31.33 -9.68
C THR A 107 39.61 -29.89 -9.94
N GLN A 108 38.68 -28.96 -10.16
CA GLN A 108 38.99 -27.53 -10.20
C GLN A 108 39.49 -27.02 -8.84
N LEU A 109 38.78 -27.32 -7.75
CA LEU A 109 39.20 -26.89 -6.41
C LEU A 109 40.63 -27.33 -6.09
N VAL A 110 41.00 -28.57 -6.41
CA VAL A 110 42.34 -29.12 -6.21
C VAL A 110 43.39 -28.41 -7.08
N LYS A 111 43.05 -27.99 -8.30
CA LYS A 111 43.99 -27.35 -9.24
C LYS A 111 44.14 -25.84 -9.04
N THR A 112 43.04 -25.13 -8.78
CA THR A 112 42.99 -23.66 -8.77
C THR A 112 42.86 -23.06 -7.38
N GLY A 113 42.71 -23.87 -6.33
CA GLY A 113 42.52 -23.44 -4.94
C GLY A 113 41.16 -22.78 -4.66
N HIS A 114 40.34 -22.54 -5.69
CA HIS A 114 39.06 -21.86 -5.62
C HIS A 114 38.08 -22.48 -6.63
N ILE A 115 36.81 -22.61 -6.26
CA ILE A 115 35.75 -23.15 -7.14
C ILE A 115 35.28 -22.06 -8.11
N GLN A 116 35.46 -22.26 -9.42
CA GLN A 116 35.01 -21.31 -10.46
C GLN A 116 33.71 -21.72 -11.17
N THR A 117 33.32 -23.00 -11.13
CA THR A 117 32.11 -23.53 -11.78
C THR A 117 31.03 -23.93 -10.78
N GLY A 118 29.76 -23.77 -11.18
CA GLY A 118 28.62 -24.21 -10.39
C GLY A 118 28.44 -25.72 -10.52
N GLY A 119 28.71 -26.48 -9.46
CA GLY A 119 28.51 -27.93 -9.41
C GLY A 119 27.22 -28.37 -8.69
N SER A 120 26.29 -27.44 -8.43
CA SER A 120 25.00 -27.76 -7.80
C SER A 120 23.93 -27.94 -8.86
N THR A 121 23.23 -29.08 -8.83
CA THR A 121 22.05 -29.35 -9.64
C THR A 121 20.87 -28.47 -9.20
N ILE A 122 19.81 -28.41 -10.02
CA ILE A 122 18.56 -27.70 -9.66
C ILE A 122 17.97 -28.27 -8.35
N THR A 123 17.95 -29.60 -8.20
CA THR A 123 17.43 -30.27 -7.00
C THR A 123 18.23 -29.88 -5.75
N MET A 124 19.57 -29.77 -5.86
CA MET A 124 20.40 -29.27 -4.76
C MET A 124 20.10 -27.80 -4.42
N GLN A 125 19.77 -26.98 -5.42
CA GLN A 125 19.35 -25.60 -5.18
C GLN A 125 17.98 -25.53 -4.49
N VAL A 126 17.04 -26.42 -4.83
CA VAL A 126 15.74 -26.54 -4.11
C VAL A 126 15.99 -26.90 -2.65
N ALA A 127 16.77 -27.94 -2.37
CA ALA A 127 17.14 -28.33 -1.01
C ALA A 127 17.72 -27.15 -0.22
N LYS A 128 18.67 -26.43 -0.83
CA LYS A 128 19.29 -25.25 -0.23
C LYS A 128 18.28 -24.14 0.07
N ASN A 129 17.39 -23.82 -0.86
CA ASN A 129 16.49 -22.67 -0.76
C ASN A 129 15.28 -22.88 0.18
N PHE A 130 14.95 -24.14 0.49
CA PHE A 130 13.82 -24.48 1.37
C PHE A 130 14.24 -24.91 2.78
N PHE A 131 15.36 -25.64 2.94
CA PHE A 131 15.69 -26.28 4.22
C PHE A 131 16.96 -25.76 4.91
N LEU A 132 17.86 -25.08 4.19
CA LEU A 132 19.18 -24.76 4.72
C LEU A 132 19.36 -23.26 4.92
N THR A 133 19.98 -22.89 6.04
CA THR A 133 20.39 -21.51 6.32
C THR A 133 21.63 -21.13 5.52
N SER A 134 21.92 -19.82 5.43
CA SER A 134 22.97 -19.26 4.57
C SER A 134 24.42 -19.56 5.01
N GLU A 135 24.65 -20.13 6.20
CA GLU A 135 25.97 -20.40 6.74
C GLU A 135 26.79 -21.36 5.86
N ARG A 136 28.08 -21.09 5.67
CA ARG A 136 28.96 -21.90 4.83
C ARG A 136 29.74 -22.90 5.68
N SER A 137 29.21 -24.11 5.86
CA SER A 137 29.96 -25.22 6.44
C SER A 137 30.12 -26.38 5.43
N PHE A 138 31.13 -27.22 5.65
CA PHE A 138 31.33 -28.45 4.88
C PHE A 138 30.17 -29.44 5.12
N SER A 139 29.62 -29.49 6.34
CA SER A 139 28.44 -30.28 6.69
C SER A 139 27.19 -29.85 5.93
N ARG A 140 27.02 -28.55 5.64
CA ARG A 140 25.89 -28.06 4.84
C ARG A 140 25.91 -28.66 3.43
N LYS A 141 27.08 -28.76 2.80
CA LYS A 141 27.15 -29.28 1.42
C LYS A 141 26.77 -30.76 1.36
N THR A 142 27.15 -31.53 2.36
CA THR A 142 26.70 -32.92 2.52
C THR A 142 25.18 -32.98 2.71
N ASN A 143 24.60 -32.11 3.56
CA ASN A 143 23.16 -32.04 3.76
C ASN A 143 22.39 -31.66 2.47
N GLU A 144 22.91 -30.73 1.65
CA GLU A 144 22.34 -30.40 0.33
C GLU A 144 22.24 -31.63 -0.58
N ILE A 145 23.30 -32.46 -0.63
CA ILE A 145 23.36 -33.66 -1.46
C ILE A 145 22.35 -34.71 -0.96
N LEU A 146 22.32 -34.97 0.35
CA LEU A 146 21.41 -35.96 0.93
C LEU A 146 19.95 -35.55 0.76
N LEU A 147 19.62 -34.28 1.01
CA LEU A 147 18.27 -33.76 0.77
C LEU A 147 17.90 -33.80 -0.71
N ALA A 148 18.82 -33.49 -1.63
CA ALA A 148 18.54 -33.57 -3.06
C ALA A 148 18.20 -35.01 -3.50
N LEU A 149 18.91 -36.00 -2.96
CA LEU A 149 18.61 -37.41 -3.21
C LEU A 149 17.25 -37.84 -2.65
N GLN A 150 16.86 -37.30 -1.48
CA GLN A 150 15.56 -37.57 -0.89
C GLN A 150 14.42 -36.88 -1.65
N ILE A 151 14.62 -35.63 -2.08
CA ILE A 151 13.68 -34.89 -2.93
C ILE A 151 13.35 -35.67 -4.20
N GLU A 152 14.33 -36.27 -4.86
CA GLU A 152 14.11 -37.05 -6.10
C GLU A 152 13.52 -38.44 -5.87
N ARG A 153 13.46 -38.91 -4.62
CA ARG A 153 12.71 -40.11 -4.25
C ARG A 153 11.23 -39.82 -4.08
N GLU A 154 10.88 -38.64 -3.59
CA GLU A 154 9.52 -38.30 -3.18
C GLU A 154 8.79 -37.42 -4.21
N LEU A 155 9.52 -36.63 -4.98
CA LEU A 155 9.00 -35.68 -5.97
C LEU A 155 9.45 -36.02 -7.39
N THR A 156 8.56 -35.75 -8.34
CA THR A 156 8.83 -35.81 -9.78
C THR A 156 9.69 -34.63 -10.23
N LYS A 157 10.33 -34.77 -11.41
CA LYS A 157 11.13 -33.69 -12.02
C LYS A 157 10.32 -32.40 -12.23
N ASP A 158 9.05 -32.55 -12.57
CA ASP A 158 8.13 -31.44 -12.81
C ASP A 158 7.82 -30.70 -11.51
N GLU A 159 7.53 -31.43 -10.42
CA GLU A 159 7.34 -30.85 -9.07
C GLU A 159 8.61 -30.12 -8.60
N ILE A 160 9.80 -30.68 -8.85
CA ILE A 160 11.09 -30.05 -8.48
C ILE A 160 11.28 -28.74 -9.25
N LEU A 161 11.00 -28.73 -10.55
CA LEU A 161 11.07 -27.52 -11.37
C LEU A 161 10.05 -26.48 -10.90
N GLU A 162 8.81 -26.88 -10.60
CA GLU A 162 7.78 -25.99 -10.08
C GLU A 162 8.20 -25.30 -8.78
N LEU A 163 8.72 -26.08 -7.81
CA LEU A 163 9.25 -25.54 -6.55
C LEU A 163 10.41 -24.58 -6.79
N TYR A 164 11.33 -24.95 -7.68
CA TYR A 164 12.49 -24.12 -8.00
C TYR A 164 12.07 -22.77 -8.60
N VAL A 165 11.24 -22.79 -9.65
CA VAL A 165 10.87 -21.58 -10.38
C VAL A 165 9.97 -20.65 -9.60
N ASN A 166 9.26 -21.12 -8.58
CA ASN A 166 8.41 -20.29 -7.73
C ASN A 166 9.15 -19.72 -6.51
N LYS A 167 10.25 -20.35 -6.08
CA LYS A 167 11.01 -19.93 -4.89
C LYS A 167 12.20 -19.04 -5.19
N ILE A 168 12.86 -19.24 -6.33
CA ILE A 168 14.16 -18.63 -6.63
C ILE A 168 14.10 -17.09 -6.60
N TYR A 169 15.08 -16.46 -5.94
CA TYR A 169 15.20 -15.00 -5.93
C TYR A 169 15.84 -14.49 -7.23
N LEU A 170 15.19 -13.54 -7.90
CA LEU A 170 15.57 -13.05 -9.22
C LEU A 170 15.85 -11.52 -9.23
N GLY A 171 16.08 -10.93 -8.05
CA GLY A 171 16.37 -9.50 -7.91
C GLY A 171 15.11 -8.65 -7.73
N ASN A 172 15.27 -7.41 -7.26
CA ASN A 172 14.17 -6.43 -7.12
C ASN A 172 12.94 -6.94 -6.36
N ARG A 173 13.18 -7.73 -5.29
CA ARG A 173 12.14 -8.40 -4.49
C ARG A 173 11.29 -9.42 -5.26
N ALA A 174 11.62 -9.74 -6.51
CA ALA A 174 10.95 -10.78 -7.28
C ALA A 174 11.45 -12.16 -6.83
N TYR A 175 10.53 -12.97 -6.31
CA TYR A 175 10.74 -14.38 -6.00
C TYR A 175 9.86 -15.19 -6.93
N GLY A 176 10.51 -15.97 -7.78
CA GLY A 176 9.91 -16.78 -8.81
C GLY A 176 9.76 -16.10 -10.18
N ILE A 177 9.63 -16.91 -11.22
CA ILE A 177 9.85 -16.48 -12.61
C ILE A 177 8.73 -15.58 -13.14
N ASP A 178 7.48 -15.82 -12.76
CA ASP A 178 6.36 -14.97 -13.19
C ASP A 178 6.41 -13.61 -12.49
N ALA A 179 6.77 -13.57 -11.20
CA ALA A 179 7.04 -12.32 -10.50
C ALA A 179 8.20 -11.54 -11.14
N ALA A 180 9.25 -12.22 -11.61
CA ALA A 180 10.34 -11.56 -12.33
C ALA A 180 9.91 -11.04 -13.71
N ALA A 181 9.12 -11.81 -14.47
CA ALA A 181 8.57 -11.37 -15.74
C ALA A 181 7.70 -10.12 -15.57
N GLN A 182 6.86 -10.09 -14.54
CA GLN A 182 6.06 -8.92 -14.19
C GLN A 182 6.96 -7.75 -13.80
N VAL A 183 7.97 -7.94 -12.95
CA VAL A 183 8.87 -6.87 -12.49
C VAL A 183 9.74 -6.27 -13.59
N TYR A 184 10.23 -7.07 -14.54
CA TYR A 184 11.15 -6.59 -15.57
C TYR A 184 10.46 -6.21 -16.89
N TYR A 185 9.28 -6.78 -17.18
CA TYR A 185 8.62 -6.64 -18.49
C TYR A 185 7.12 -6.31 -18.40
N GLY A 186 6.53 -6.26 -17.20
CA GLY A 186 5.10 -5.97 -17.02
C GLY A 186 4.17 -7.04 -17.58
N LYS A 187 4.67 -8.27 -17.79
CA LYS A 187 3.97 -9.38 -18.46
C LYS A 187 4.05 -10.67 -17.65
N SER A 188 3.12 -11.59 -17.88
CA SER A 188 3.27 -12.97 -17.38
C SER A 188 4.44 -13.64 -18.10
N ILE A 189 5.09 -14.62 -17.44
CA ILE A 189 6.15 -15.41 -18.06
C ILE A 189 5.69 -16.11 -19.36
N ARG A 190 4.38 -16.31 -19.53
CA ARG A 190 3.76 -16.89 -20.73
C ARG A 190 3.80 -15.96 -21.96
N ASP A 191 3.91 -14.65 -21.73
CA ASP A 191 3.76 -13.62 -22.75
C ASP A 191 5.09 -12.90 -23.07
N VAL A 192 6.20 -13.35 -22.46
CA VAL A 192 7.53 -12.79 -22.73
C VAL A 192 8.21 -13.49 -23.91
N SER A 193 9.13 -12.79 -24.58
CA SER A 193 9.89 -13.34 -25.71
C SER A 193 10.94 -14.37 -25.27
N LEU A 194 11.46 -15.16 -26.22
CA LEU A 194 12.58 -16.09 -25.96
C LEU A 194 13.82 -15.37 -25.39
N ALA A 195 14.13 -14.15 -25.85
CA ALA A 195 15.24 -13.37 -25.32
C ALA A 195 15.00 -12.95 -23.86
N GLN A 196 13.76 -12.59 -23.52
CA GLN A 196 13.34 -12.25 -22.17
C GLN A 196 13.32 -13.48 -21.25
N MET A 197 12.91 -14.65 -21.74
CA MET A 197 13.01 -15.93 -21.02
C MET A 197 14.47 -16.27 -20.70
N ALA A 198 15.35 -16.21 -21.69
CA ALA A 198 16.79 -16.46 -21.51
C ALA A 198 17.43 -15.47 -20.54
N MET A 199 16.97 -14.21 -20.56
CA MET A 199 17.39 -13.18 -19.62
C MET A 199 17.01 -13.54 -18.18
N ILE A 200 15.73 -13.88 -17.92
CA ILE A 200 15.24 -14.29 -16.59
C ILE A 200 15.95 -15.56 -16.11
N ALA A 201 16.12 -16.56 -16.99
CA ALA A 201 16.83 -17.80 -16.70
C ALA A 201 18.31 -17.59 -16.32
N GLY A 202 18.90 -16.45 -16.68
CA GLY A 202 20.28 -16.10 -16.33
C GLY A 202 20.47 -15.48 -14.95
N LEU A 203 19.39 -15.03 -14.31
CA LEU A 203 19.42 -14.33 -13.03
C LEU A 203 19.79 -15.20 -11.82
N PRO A 204 19.35 -16.47 -11.67
CA PRO A 204 19.58 -17.29 -10.47
C PRO A 204 21.04 -17.33 -10.00
N LYS A 205 21.99 -17.40 -10.95
CA LYS A 205 23.43 -17.47 -10.66
C LYS A 205 23.97 -16.26 -9.89
N ALA A 206 23.50 -15.06 -10.20
CA ALA A 206 23.92 -13.83 -9.54
C ALA A 206 22.88 -12.71 -9.78
N PRO A 207 21.73 -12.71 -9.07
CA PRO A 207 20.59 -11.85 -9.36
C PRO A 207 20.90 -10.35 -9.31
N SER A 208 21.89 -9.94 -8.51
CA SER A 208 22.34 -8.54 -8.44
C SER A 208 23.33 -8.18 -9.55
N ARG A 209 24.21 -9.12 -9.96
CA ARG A 209 25.27 -8.87 -10.95
C ARG A 209 24.76 -8.88 -12.38
N PHE A 210 23.80 -9.76 -12.66
CA PHE A 210 23.15 -9.90 -13.96
C PHE A 210 21.78 -9.21 -14.00
N ASN A 211 21.49 -8.33 -13.04
CA ASN A 211 20.24 -7.57 -13.04
C ASN A 211 20.18 -6.65 -14.27
N PRO A 212 19.13 -6.73 -15.11
CA PRO A 212 19.01 -5.87 -16.29
C PRO A 212 18.97 -4.39 -15.97
N LEU A 213 18.37 -4.02 -14.83
CA LEU A 213 18.16 -2.62 -14.45
C LEU A 213 19.42 -2.01 -13.85
N ALA A 214 20.22 -2.81 -13.13
CA ALA A 214 21.45 -2.33 -12.50
C ALA A 214 22.68 -2.46 -13.42
N ASN A 215 22.74 -3.48 -14.28
CA ASN A 215 23.86 -3.69 -15.20
C ASN A 215 23.41 -4.30 -16.54
N PRO A 216 22.85 -3.48 -17.45
CA PRO A 216 22.35 -3.93 -18.76
C PRO A 216 23.39 -4.70 -19.58
N ALA A 217 24.66 -4.27 -19.56
CA ALA A 217 25.73 -4.84 -20.37
C ALA A 217 26.04 -6.30 -19.96
N ARG A 218 26.31 -6.54 -18.67
CA ARG A 218 26.57 -7.91 -18.16
C ARG A 218 25.36 -8.80 -18.30
N ALA A 219 24.17 -8.23 -18.19
CA ALA A 219 22.94 -8.98 -18.31
C ALA A 219 22.70 -9.45 -19.75
N LYS A 220 22.98 -8.58 -20.74
CA LYS A 220 22.98 -8.95 -22.16
C LYS A 220 24.00 -10.03 -22.49
N GLU A 221 25.24 -9.91 -21.99
CA GLU A 221 26.26 -10.97 -22.17
C GLU A 221 25.78 -12.32 -21.63
N ARG A 222 25.15 -12.33 -20.45
CA ARG A 222 24.61 -13.55 -19.84
C ARG A 222 23.46 -14.13 -20.64
N ARG A 223 22.50 -13.30 -21.08
CA ARG A 223 21.38 -13.69 -21.95
C ARG A 223 21.88 -14.33 -23.25
N ASP A 224 22.78 -13.66 -23.95
CA ASP A 224 23.30 -14.11 -25.24
C ASP A 224 24.09 -15.41 -25.10
N TRP A 225 24.83 -15.58 -24.00
CA TRP A 225 25.49 -16.86 -23.68
C TRP A 225 24.49 -18.01 -23.50
N ILE A 226 23.35 -17.77 -22.84
CA ILE A 226 22.29 -18.80 -22.65
C ILE A 226 21.66 -19.15 -24.00
N LEU A 227 21.31 -18.15 -24.82
CA LEU A 227 20.78 -18.37 -26.17
C LEU A 227 21.74 -19.21 -27.02
N GLY A 228 23.05 -18.90 -26.97
CA GLY A 228 24.07 -19.68 -27.66
C GLY A 228 24.20 -21.11 -27.15
N ARG A 229 23.97 -21.34 -25.85
CA ARG A 229 23.95 -22.68 -25.27
C ARG A 229 22.71 -23.46 -25.69
N MET A 230 21.53 -22.84 -25.70
CA MET A 230 20.29 -23.44 -26.19
C MET A 230 20.42 -23.89 -27.65
N TYR A 231 21.02 -23.06 -28.51
CA TYR A 231 21.28 -23.39 -29.91
C TYR A 231 22.24 -24.59 -30.04
N LYS A 232 23.38 -24.58 -29.33
CA LYS A 232 24.35 -25.70 -29.35
C LYS A 232 23.78 -27.03 -28.85
N LEU A 233 22.81 -26.98 -27.94
CA LEU A 233 22.11 -28.14 -27.41
C LEU A 233 20.88 -28.55 -28.23
N GLY A 234 20.63 -27.89 -29.38
CA GLY A 234 19.52 -28.19 -30.28
C GLY A 234 18.14 -27.88 -29.70
N LYS A 235 18.05 -26.96 -28.72
CA LYS A 235 16.78 -26.55 -28.08
C LYS A 235 16.03 -25.48 -28.88
N ILE A 236 16.75 -24.70 -29.67
CA ILE A 236 16.20 -23.68 -30.57
C ILE A 236 16.88 -23.81 -31.93
N ASP A 237 16.16 -23.42 -32.99
CA ASP A 237 16.69 -23.38 -34.35
C ASP A 237 17.52 -22.11 -34.60
N GLN A 238 18.19 -22.08 -35.76
CA GLN A 238 19.07 -20.97 -36.12
C GLN A 238 18.29 -19.65 -36.31
N ALA A 239 17.06 -19.71 -36.82
CA ALA A 239 16.22 -18.54 -37.02
C ALA A 239 15.82 -17.90 -35.68
N SER A 240 15.32 -18.69 -34.73
CA SER A 240 14.96 -18.22 -33.38
C SER A 240 16.16 -17.69 -32.62
N TYR A 241 17.33 -18.34 -32.77
CA TYR A 241 18.57 -17.88 -32.14
C TYR A 241 18.98 -16.48 -32.64
N GLN A 242 18.98 -16.25 -33.95
CA GLN A 242 19.35 -14.95 -34.51
C GLN A 242 18.32 -13.87 -34.16
N ALA A 243 17.03 -14.19 -34.21
CA ALA A 243 15.97 -13.25 -33.81
C ALA A 243 16.11 -12.83 -32.33
N ALA A 244 16.33 -13.78 -31.42
CA ALA A 244 16.48 -13.51 -29.99
C ALA A 244 17.77 -12.72 -29.65
N LEU A 245 18.85 -12.92 -30.41
CA LEU A 245 20.07 -12.12 -30.26
C LEU A 245 19.89 -10.67 -30.67
N ALA A 246 19.15 -10.43 -31.76
CA ALA A 246 18.86 -9.11 -32.31
C ALA A 246 17.90 -8.29 -31.43
N GLU A 247 17.09 -8.95 -30.59
CA GLU A 247 16.17 -8.27 -29.68
C GLU A 247 16.94 -7.39 -28.67
N PRO A 248 16.60 -6.08 -28.56
CA PRO A 248 17.25 -5.18 -27.61
C PRO A 248 16.88 -5.55 -26.16
N LEU A 249 17.73 -5.16 -25.22
CA LEU A 249 17.44 -5.35 -23.79
C LEU A 249 16.46 -4.26 -23.34
N ASN A 250 15.17 -4.58 -23.33
CA ASN A 250 14.05 -3.68 -23.04
C ASN A 250 13.45 -3.85 -21.63
N ALA A 251 14.24 -4.39 -20.69
CA ALA A 251 13.80 -4.55 -19.32
C ALA A 251 13.71 -3.19 -18.61
N SER A 252 12.57 -2.91 -18.00
CA SER A 252 12.34 -1.73 -17.16
C SER A 252 11.57 -2.12 -15.90
N TYR A 253 11.58 -1.26 -14.89
CA TYR A 253 10.95 -1.58 -13.61
C TYR A 253 9.42 -1.43 -13.71
N HIS A 254 8.72 -2.55 -13.75
CA HIS A 254 7.26 -2.63 -13.82
C HIS A 254 6.73 -3.18 -12.50
N VAL A 255 6.32 -2.27 -11.62
CA VAL A 255 5.60 -2.63 -10.40
C VAL A 255 4.18 -2.10 -10.54
N PRO A 256 3.15 -2.84 -10.08
CA PRO A 256 1.82 -2.27 -9.93
C PRO A 256 1.94 -1.00 -9.10
N THR A 257 1.89 0.15 -9.78
CA THR A 257 1.81 1.44 -9.11
C THR A 257 0.42 1.53 -8.50
N PRO A 258 0.28 2.04 -7.27
CA PRO A 258 -1.01 2.46 -6.78
C PRO A 258 -1.76 3.24 -7.86
N GLU A 259 -2.91 2.72 -8.27
CA GLU A 259 -3.82 3.37 -9.22
C GLU A 259 -4.59 4.50 -8.52
N VAL A 260 -4.69 4.44 -7.19
CA VAL A 260 -5.35 5.43 -6.34
C VAL A 260 -4.40 5.86 -5.24
N ASN A 261 -4.18 7.17 -5.12
CA ASN A 261 -3.39 7.72 -4.02
C ASN A 261 -4.22 7.77 -2.72
N ALA A 262 -4.17 6.71 -1.92
CA ALA A 262 -4.90 6.64 -0.64
C ALA A 262 -4.05 6.03 0.50
N PRO A 263 -2.89 6.61 0.85
CA PRO A 263 -1.94 5.98 1.77
C PRO A 263 -2.47 5.88 3.21
N TYR A 264 -3.30 6.81 3.68
CA TYR A 264 -3.95 6.71 4.99
C TYR A 264 -4.96 5.55 5.03
N ILE A 265 -5.73 5.35 3.95
CA ILE A 265 -6.66 4.23 3.79
C ILE A 265 -5.88 2.91 3.75
N ALA A 266 -4.79 2.86 2.97
CA ALA A 266 -3.92 1.69 2.88
C ALA A 266 -3.38 1.27 4.25
N GLU A 267 -2.90 2.23 5.04
CA GLU A 267 -2.36 1.98 6.37
C GLU A 267 -3.44 1.54 7.36
N MET A 268 -4.65 2.12 7.28
CA MET A 268 -5.80 1.68 8.09
C MET A 268 -6.18 0.23 7.76
N ALA A 269 -6.29 -0.12 6.47
CA ALA A 269 -6.58 -1.48 6.03
C ALA A 269 -5.48 -2.46 6.47
N ARG A 270 -4.20 -2.08 6.33
CA ARG A 270 -3.07 -2.90 6.81
C ARG A 270 -3.14 -3.14 8.31
N ALA A 271 -3.38 -2.09 9.09
CA ALA A 271 -3.47 -2.20 10.55
C ALA A 271 -4.63 -3.11 10.98
N GLU A 272 -5.79 -3.00 10.33
CA GLU A 272 -6.93 -3.87 10.58
C GLU A 272 -6.64 -5.34 10.21
N MET A 273 -5.99 -5.58 9.06
CA MET A 273 -5.59 -6.93 8.65
C MET A 273 -4.59 -7.55 9.63
N VAL A 274 -3.61 -6.78 10.12
CA VAL A 274 -2.68 -7.25 11.15
C VAL A 274 -3.42 -7.52 12.47
N GLY A 275 -4.42 -6.70 12.83
CA GLY A 275 -5.24 -6.95 14.01
C GLY A 275 -6.05 -8.26 13.91
N ARG A 276 -6.52 -8.63 12.71
CA ARG A 276 -7.32 -9.84 12.47
C ARG A 276 -6.48 -11.11 12.26
N TYR A 277 -5.37 -11.02 11.53
CA TYR A 277 -4.59 -12.16 11.05
C TYR A 277 -3.11 -12.15 11.49
N GLY A 278 -2.67 -11.17 12.27
CA GLY A 278 -1.28 -11.09 12.73
C GLY A 278 -0.26 -10.97 11.59
N SER A 279 0.83 -11.75 11.65
CA SER A 279 1.87 -11.75 10.60
C SER A 279 1.40 -12.36 9.28
N GLU A 280 0.39 -13.23 9.31
CA GLU A 280 -0.19 -13.86 8.11
C GLU A 280 -0.75 -12.82 7.14
N ALA A 281 -1.16 -11.65 7.66
CA ALA A 281 -1.58 -10.50 6.86
C ALA A 281 -0.58 -10.18 5.73
N TYR A 282 0.72 -10.39 5.95
CA TYR A 282 1.78 -10.08 4.98
C TYR A 282 2.20 -11.23 4.08
N THR A 283 1.73 -12.45 4.36
CA THR A 283 2.24 -13.68 3.72
C THR A 283 1.17 -14.51 3.03
N GLU A 284 -0.10 -14.33 3.39
CA GLU A 284 -1.17 -15.18 2.86
C GLU A 284 -1.76 -14.72 1.53
N GLY A 285 -1.34 -13.56 1.03
CA GLY A 285 -1.82 -13.04 -0.24
C GLY A 285 -3.26 -12.56 -0.21
N PHE A 286 -3.72 -12.05 0.94
CA PHE A 286 -5.07 -11.52 1.08
C PHE A 286 -5.33 -10.38 0.07
N ARG A 287 -6.53 -10.39 -0.50
CA ARG A 287 -7.09 -9.29 -1.28
C ARG A 287 -8.14 -8.59 -0.44
N VAL A 288 -7.89 -7.33 -0.11
CA VAL A 288 -8.79 -6.51 0.71
C VAL A 288 -9.45 -5.48 -0.18
N THR A 289 -10.79 -5.51 -0.24
CA THR A 289 -11.59 -4.50 -0.91
C THR A 289 -12.15 -3.55 0.14
N THR A 290 -11.85 -2.26 0.00
CA THR A 290 -12.31 -1.20 0.90
C THR A 290 -13.65 -0.62 0.45
N THR A 291 -14.29 0.17 1.30
CA THR A 291 -15.52 0.93 1.02
C THR A 291 -15.32 2.19 0.19
N VAL A 292 -14.07 2.56 -0.08
CA VAL A 292 -13.64 3.85 -0.68
C VAL A 292 -13.69 3.77 -2.20
N PRO A 293 -14.51 4.60 -2.88
CA PRO A 293 -14.45 4.77 -4.34
C PRO A 293 -13.21 5.58 -4.75
N SER A 294 -12.56 5.21 -5.86
CA SER A 294 -11.34 5.88 -6.30
C SER A 294 -11.53 7.37 -6.64
N ASP A 295 -12.63 7.69 -7.33
CA ASP A 295 -12.99 9.05 -7.76
C ASP A 295 -13.19 9.98 -6.56
N MET A 296 -13.91 9.53 -5.53
CA MET A 296 -14.17 10.32 -4.34
C MET A 296 -12.90 10.57 -3.53
N GLN A 297 -12.02 9.58 -3.44
CA GLN A 297 -10.73 9.74 -2.78
C GLN A 297 -9.83 10.74 -3.54
N GLU A 298 -9.81 10.70 -4.86
CA GLU A 298 -9.06 11.67 -5.67
C GLU A 298 -9.61 13.09 -5.51
N MET A 299 -10.94 13.26 -5.50
CA MET A 299 -11.59 14.54 -5.22
C MET A 299 -11.22 15.06 -3.83
N ALA A 300 -11.23 14.19 -2.80
CA ALA A 300 -10.82 14.55 -1.45
C ALA A 300 -9.35 14.99 -1.38
N ASN A 301 -8.45 14.29 -2.07
CA ASN A 301 -7.05 14.66 -2.16
C ASN A 301 -6.88 16.05 -2.80
N LYS A 302 -7.55 16.30 -3.95
CA LYS A 302 -7.51 17.59 -4.65
C LYS A 302 -8.08 18.71 -3.76
N ALA A 303 -9.18 18.47 -3.06
CA ALA A 303 -9.82 19.45 -2.17
C ALA A 303 -8.90 19.84 -1.00
N ILE A 304 -8.24 18.88 -0.36
CA ILE A 304 -7.31 19.17 0.75
C ILE A 304 -6.07 19.89 0.27
N LEU A 305 -5.49 19.46 -0.86
CA LEU A 305 -4.33 20.11 -1.45
C LEU A 305 -4.65 21.55 -1.85
N GLY A 306 -5.75 21.77 -2.58
CA GLY A 306 -6.20 23.10 -2.99
C GLY A 306 -6.50 24.01 -1.81
N GLY A 307 -7.29 23.53 -0.84
CA GLY A 307 -7.64 24.34 0.34
C GLY A 307 -6.45 24.70 1.22
N LEU A 308 -5.47 23.80 1.36
CA LEU A 308 -4.22 24.10 2.08
C LEU A 308 -3.33 25.06 1.29
N SER A 309 -3.20 24.89 -0.04
CA SER A 309 -2.46 25.82 -0.89
C SER A 309 -3.07 27.22 -0.83
N ASP A 310 -4.38 27.32 -1.00
CA ASP A 310 -5.11 28.60 -0.96
C ASP A 310 -4.96 29.30 0.40
N TYR A 311 -5.08 28.55 1.50
CA TYR A 311 -4.82 29.10 2.84
C TYR A 311 -3.39 29.62 2.92
N ASP A 312 -2.42 28.80 2.53
CA ASP A 312 -1.01 29.06 2.75
C ASP A 312 -0.49 30.21 1.86
N GLU A 313 -0.93 30.30 0.61
CA GLU A 313 -0.62 31.39 -0.31
C GLU A 313 -1.13 32.74 0.22
N ARG A 314 -2.30 32.77 0.87
CA ARG A 314 -2.84 33.99 1.52
C ARG A 314 -2.05 34.43 2.76
N HIS A 315 -1.18 33.57 3.30
CA HIS A 315 -0.30 33.92 4.41
C HIS A 315 1.13 34.23 3.92
N GLY A 316 1.43 34.05 2.63
CA GLY A 316 2.71 34.42 2.06
C GLY A 316 3.78 33.34 2.14
N TYR A 317 4.86 33.59 1.42
CA TYR A 317 5.98 32.70 1.19
C TYR A 317 7.01 32.76 2.31
N ARG A 318 7.37 31.59 2.84
CA ARG A 318 8.33 31.45 3.97
C ARG A 318 9.79 31.36 3.54
N GLY A 319 10.07 31.46 2.24
CA GLY A 319 11.40 31.26 1.70
C GLY A 319 11.67 29.81 1.26
N PRO A 320 12.83 29.55 0.65
CA PRO A 320 13.19 28.24 0.14
C PRO A 320 13.45 27.26 1.30
N GLU A 321 13.26 25.96 1.05
CA GLU A 321 13.47 24.92 2.05
C GLU A 321 14.95 24.79 2.47
N ALA A 322 15.85 25.06 1.53
CA ALA A 322 17.29 25.08 1.73
C ALA A 322 17.97 25.95 0.66
N ARG A 323 19.24 26.32 0.89
CA ARG A 323 20.05 27.06 -0.07
C ARG A 323 21.40 26.39 -0.31
N PHE A 324 21.78 26.27 -1.57
CA PHE A 324 23.02 25.65 -2.03
C PHE A 324 23.76 26.53 -3.05
N PRO A 325 24.15 27.77 -2.69
CA PRO A 325 24.79 28.69 -3.62
C PRO A 325 26.16 28.15 -4.08
N GLY A 326 26.50 28.41 -5.34
CA GLY A 326 27.83 28.11 -5.91
C GLY A 326 28.16 26.62 -6.08
N ARG A 327 27.20 25.71 -5.89
CA ARG A 327 27.41 24.27 -6.15
C ARG A 327 27.25 23.94 -7.63
N THR A 328 27.90 22.85 -8.07
CA THR A 328 27.76 22.34 -9.43
C THR A 328 26.41 21.63 -9.62
N GLN A 329 25.95 21.51 -10.87
CA GLN A 329 24.73 20.79 -11.21
C GLN A 329 24.76 19.33 -10.69
N ALA A 330 25.91 18.65 -10.76
CA ALA A 330 26.07 17.31 -10.21
C ALA A 330 25.86 17.26 -8.69
N ALA A 331 26.33 18.26 -7.94
CA ALA A 331 26.09 18.35 -6.51
C ALA A 331 24.62 18.68 -6.18
N TRP A 332 23.96 19.52 -6.99
CA TRP A 332 22.53 19.76 -6.86
C TRP A 332 21.68 18.51 -7.11
N LEU A 333 22.04 17.68 -8.11
CA LEU A 333 21.36 16.40 -8.34
C LEU A 333 21.48 15.44 -7.16
N GLN A 334 22.64 15.43 -6.49
CA GLN A 334 22.82 14.65 -5.27
C GLN A 334 21.91 15.15 -4.13
N GLU A 335 21.75 16.47 -3.97
CA GLU A 335 20.84 17.02 -2.95
C GLU A 335 19.37 16.75 -3.29
N LEU A 336 18.97 16.92 -4.55
CA LEU A 336 17.62 16.59 -5.03
C LEU A 336 17.28 15.11 -4.87
N GLY A 337 18.26 14.22 -5.07
CA GLY A 337 18.10 12.79 -4.85
C GLY A 337 17.76 12.40 -3.41
N LYS A 338 18.07 13.26 -2.42
CA LYS A 338 17.69 13.08 -1.00
C LYS A 338 16.28 13.57 -0.71
N GLN A 339 15.71 14.42 -1.56
CA GLN A 339 14.40 15.02 -1.35
C GLN A 339 13.29 14.08 -1.84
N ARG A 340 12.16 14.08 -1.13
CA ARG A 340 10.94 13.35 -1.50
C ARG A 340 9.92 14.31 -2.07
N THR A 341 9.08 13.86 -2.99
CA THR A 341 7.85 14.56 -3.37
C THR A 341 6.90 14.56 -2.18
N LEU A 342 6.26 15.69 -1.88
CA LEU A 342 5.35 15.83 -0.74
C LEU A 342 4.00 16.36 -1.21
N GLY A 343 2.92 15.59 -1.05
CA GLY A 343 1.59 16.05 -1.46
C GLY A 343 1.50 16.43 -2.94
N GLY A 344 2.27 15.76 -3.81
CA GLY A 344 2.40 16.11 -5.23
C GLY A 344 3.34 17.27 -5.55
N LEU A 345 3.99 17.88 -4.54
CA LEU A 345 4.98 18.95 -4.74
C LEU A 345 6.38 18.38 -5.00
N GLU A 346 6.85 18.58 -6.22
CA GLU A 346 8.16 18.16 -6.70
C GLU A 346 9.25 19.11 -6.14
N PRO A 347 10.35 18.59 -5.57
CA PRO A 347 11.50 19.40 -5.20
C PRO A 347 12.28 19.81 -6.45
N ALA A 348 12.72 21.06 -6.53
CA ALA A 348 13.57 21.56 -7.60
C ALA A 348 14.58 22.58 -7.08
N ILE A 349 15.74 22.70 -7.73
CA ILE A 349 16.74 23.72 -7.39
C ILE A 349 16.77 24.78 -8.48
N VAL A 350 16.72 26.05 -8.10
CA VAL A 350 16.82 27.18 -9.04
C VAL A 350 18.21 27.25 -9.65
N THR A 351 18.32 27.12 -10.97
CA THR A 351 19.58 27.21 -11.72
C THR A 351 19.81 28.62 -12.25
N GLN A 352 18.74 29.30 -12.67
CA GLN A 352 18.79 30.68 -13.19
C GLN A 352 17.54 31.46 -12.79
N VAL A 353 17.71 32.76 -12.59
CA VAL A 353 16.62 33.72 -12.33
C VAL A 353 16.55 34.67 -13.52
N GLU A 354 15.44 34.65 -14.24
CA GLU A 354 15.22 35.46 -15.44
C GLU A 354 14.10 36.48 -15.20
N LYS A 355 13.86 37.39 -16.16
CA LYS A 355 12.74 38.36 -16.05
C LYS A 355 11.37 37.70 -16.21
N THR A 356 11.31 36.62 -16.98
CA THR A 356 10.09 35.86 -17.30
C THR A 356 9.74 34.80 -16.26
N GLY A 357 10.68 34.45 -15.36
CA GLY A 357 10.48 33.39 -14.38
C GLY A 357 11.80 32.82 -13.85
N LEU A 358 11.77 31.54 -13.51
CA LEU A 358 12.92 30.77 -13.02
C LEU A 358 13.21 29.61 -13.97
N ARG A 359 14.50 29.28 -14.16
CA ARG A 359 14.90 27.94 -14.59
C ARG A 359 15.28 27.11 -13.39
N VAL A 360 14.80 25.88 -13.38
CA VAL A 360 14.94 24.96 -12.25
C VAL A 360 15.43 23.59 -12.72
N LEU A 361 16.27 22.96 -11.92
CA LEU A 361 16.69 21.59 -12.08
C LEU A 361 15.77 20.67 -11.29
N THR A 362 15.12 19.75 -11.99
CA THR A 362 14.26 18.72 -11.38
C THR A 362 15.09 17.52 -10.93
N ARG A 363 14.48 16.66 -10.09
CA ARG A 363 15.13 15.44 -9.59
C ARG A 363 15.62 14.50 -10.69
N ASP A 364 14.96 14.51 -11.85
CA ASP A 364 15.31 13.66 -12.99
C ASP A 364 16.46 14.23 -13.84
N GLY A 365 17.05 15.34 -13.41
CA GLY A 365 18.16 16.00 -14.12
C GLY A 365 17.73 16.88 -15.29
N GLN A 366 16.42 17.05 -15.49
CA GLN A 366 15.88 17.92 -16.53
C GLN A 366 15.77 19.36 -16.03
N GLU A 367 16.11 20.31 -16.88
CA GLU A 367 15.76 21.71 -16.66
C GLU A 367 14.32 21.99 -17.08
N ALA A 368 13.63 22.78 -16.28
CA ALA A 368 12.26 23.22 -16.55
C ALA A 368 12.10 24.71 -16.25
N GLU A 369 11.08 25.32 -16.85
CA GLU A 369 10.74 26.73 -16.64
C GLU A 369 9.56 26.87 -15.68
N VAL A 370 9.66 27.87 -14.80
CA VAL A 370 8.59 28.26 -13.86
C VAL A 370 8.25 29.71 -14.13
N ALA A 371 7.08 29.96 -14.71
CA ALA A 371 6.67 31.29 -15.13
C ALA A 371 6.44 32.25 -13.95
N TRP A 372 6.84 33.51 -14.10
CA TRP A 372 6.65 34.59 -13.13
C TRP A 372 5.21 34.70 -12.63
N ASP A 373 4.22 34.48 -13.51
CA ASP A 373 2.79 34.56 -13.13
C ASP A 373 2.42 33.62 -11.99
N THR A 374 3.12 32.49 -11.85
CA THR A 374 2.83 31.47 -10.82
C THR A 374 3.37 31.83 -9.43
N MET A 375 4.26 32.82 -9.31
CA MET A 375 4.91 33.19 -8.05
C MET A 375 4.59 34.61 -7.56
N LYS A 376 3.68 35.32 -8.23
CA LYS A 376 3.22 36.67 -7.81
C LYS A 376 2.59 36.68 -6.41
N TRP A 377 2.03 35.56 -5.98
CA TRP A 377 1.45 35.41 -4.63
C TRP A 377 2.51 35.40 -3.53
N ALA A 378 3.79 35.12 -3.85
CA ALA A 378 4.87 34.81 -2.92
C ALA A 378 5.41 36.05 -2.16
N ARG A 379 4.52 36.79 -1.52
CA ARG A 379 4.83 37.87 -0.57
C ARG A 379 5.55 37.27 0.63
N PRO A 380 6.63 37.87 1.14
CA PRO A 380 7.32 37.32 2.32
C PRO A 380 6.37 37.17 3.51
N PHE A 381 6.35 36.00 4.14
CA PHE A 381 5.62 35.76 5.39
C PHE A 381 6.24 36.58 6.53
N ILE A 382 5.41 37.30 7.29
CA ILE A 382 5.83 38.00 8.52
C ILE A 382 5.25 37.29 9.74
N ASN A 383 3.92 37.14 9.78
CA ASN A 383 3.20 36.36 10.78
C ASN A 383 1.80 35.99 10.25
N THR A 384 1.00 35.26 11.03
CA THR A 384 -0.33 34.78 10.62
C THR A 384 -1.30 35.88 10.22
N ASN A 385 -1.08 37.13 10.65
CA ASN A 385 -1.96 38.26 10.38
C ASN A 385 -1.32 39.30 9.44
N SER A 386 -0.09 39.09 8.95
CA SER A 386 0.56 40.06 8.05
C SER A 386 1.57 39.44 7.09
N MET A 387 1.65 40.06 5.91
CA MET A 387 2.58 39.72 4.83
C MET A 387 3.42 40.94 4.45
N GLY A 388 4.62 40.68 3.94
CA GLY A 388 5.52 41.68 3.37
C GLY A 388 5.01 42.27 2.05
N ARG A 389 5.87 43.08 1.41
CA ARG A 389 5.57 43.71 0.12
C ARG A 389 5.31 42.67 -0.98
N ALA A 390 4.50 43.04 -1.97
CA ALA A 390 4.33 42.22 -3.17
C ALA A 390 5.65 42.13 -3.95
N PRO A 391 6.09 40.93 -4.35
CA PRO A 391 7.31 40.79 -5.15
C PRO A 391 7.10 41.46 -6.51
N GLN A 392 8.13 42.16 -7.01
CA GLN A 392 8.06 42.89 -8.28
C GLN A 392 8.80 42.15 -9.40
N SER A 393 9.67 41.22 -9.04
CA SER A 393 10.43 40.39 -9.97
C SER A 393 10.67 38.98 -9.41
N PRO A 394 11.01 37.99 -10.25
CA PRO A 394 11.38 36.65 -9.79
C PRO A 394 12.53 36.65 -8.76
N ALA A 395 13.46 37.62 -8.86
CA ALA A 395 14.58 37.78 -7.94
C ALA A 395 14.17 38.22 -6.51
N ASP A 396 12.95 38.78 -6.33
CA ASP A 396 12.40 39.02 -4.99
C ASP A 396 11.92 37.72 -4.31
N VAL A 397 11.67 36.66 -5.09
CA VAL A 397 11.08 35.40 -4.61
C VAL A 397 12.14 34.33 -4.38
N ALA A 398 13.04 34.12 -5.34
CA ALA A 398 14.04 33.05 -5.27
C ALA A 398 15.40 33.45 -5.86
N GLN A 399 16.45 32.77 -5.42
CA GLN A 399 17.83 32.96 -5.85
C GLN A 399 18.42 31.66 -6.40
N VAL A 400 19.50 31.77 -7.19
CA VAL A 400 20.22 30.60 -7.71
C VAL A 400 20.74 29.74 -6.56
N GLY A 401 20.45 28.43 -6.63
CA GLY A 401 20.77 27.45 -5.59
C GLY A 401 19.68 27.26 -4.53
N ASP A 402 18.56 27.98 -4.61
CA ASP A 402 17.41 27.76 -3.72
C ASP A 402 16.70 26.44 -4.03
N LEU A 403 16.45 25.64 -3.00
CA LEU A 403 15.57 24.46 -3.07
C LEU A 403 14.12 24.90 -2.86
N VAL A 404 13.32 24.74 -3.89
CA VAL A 404 11.91 25.18 -3.95
C VAL A 404 10.98 24.00 -4.25
N ARG A 405 9.67 24.24 -4.10
CA ARG A 405 8.62 23.26 -4.37
C ARG A 405 7.77 23.69 -5.55
N LEU A 406 7.50 22.75 -6.44
CA LEU A 406 6.74 23.00 -7.65
C LEU A 406 5.56 22.03 -7.72
N GLN A 407 4.42 22.54 -8.13
CA GLN A 407 3.26 21.73 -8.44
C GLN A 407 3.18 21.55 -9.95
N ARG A 408 3.09 20.31 -10.42
CA ARG A 408 2.81 20.03 -11.82
C ARG A 408 1.31 20.10 -12.07
N LEU A 409 0.90 20.95 -13.02
CA LEU A 409 -0.48 21.10 -13.44
C LEU A 409 -0.86 20.02 -14.47
N GLU A 410 -2.16 19.84 -14.71
CA GLU A 410 -2.67 18.84 -15.67
C GLU A 410 -2.18 19.09 -17.11
N ASP A 411 -1.86 20.34 -17.47
CA ASP A 411 -1.27 20.71 -18.76
C ASP A 411 0.26 20.52 -18.84
N GLY A 412 0.86 19.95 -17.78
CA GLY A 412 2.29 19.68 -17.68
C GLY A 412 3.14 20.86 -17.21
N LYS A 413 2.57 22.07 -17.08
CA LYS A 413 3.30 23.26 -16.62
C LYS A 413 3.61 23.17 -15.12
N LEU A 414 4.68 23.84 -14.72
CA LEU A 414 5.09 23.95 -13.32
C LEU A 414 4.59 25.26 -12.71
N LYS A 415 3.90 25.13 -11.57
CA LYS A 415 3.46 26.23 -10.72
C LYS A 415 4.37 26.33 -9.51
N PHE A 416 4.87 27.54 -9.22
CA PHE A 416 5.59 27.80 -7.97
C PHE A 416 4.69 27.58 -6.75
N SER A 417 5.17 26.83 -5.77
CA SER A 417 4.41 26.44 -4.58
C SER A 417 5.32 26.36 -3.35
N GLN A 418 4.73 26.08 -2.19
CA GLN A 418 5.45 25.79 -0.97
C GLN A 418 4.71 24.70 -0.19
N VAL A 419 5.43 23.95 0.65
CA VAL A 419 4.78 23.02 1.58
C VAL A 419 3.95 23.85 2.58
N PRO A 420 2.64 23.60 2.70
CA PRO A 420 1.79 24.33 3.64
C PRO A 420 2.26 24.16 5.09
N GLY A 421 2.32 25.26 5.83
CA GLY A 421 2.61 25.22 7.26
C GLY A 421 1.43 24.68 8.07
N ALA A 422 0.21 24.94 7.59
CA ALA A 422 -1.02 24.40 8.15
C ALA A 422 -1.26 22.94 7.71
N GLN A 423 -2.15 22.26 8.43
CA GLN A 423 -2.58 20.90 8.12
C GLN A 423 -4.10 20.85 8.10
N SER A 424 -4.64 19.90 7.34
CA SER A 424 -6.07 19.66 7.22
C SER A 424 -6.37 18.16 7.22
N ALA A 425 -7.62 17.81 7.47
CA ALA A 425 -8.12 16.44 7.40
C ALA A 425 -9.51 16.45 6.79
N LEU A 426 -9.88 15.38 6.09
CA LEU A 426 -11.19 15.19 5.50
C LEU A 426 -11.67 13.77 5.75
N VAL A 427 -12.95 13.65 6.10
CA VAL A 427 -13.66 12.38 6.22
C VAL A 427 -14.98 12.52 5.47
N THR A 428 -15.29 11.54 4.63
CA THR A 428 -16.59 11.39 4.01
C THR A 428 -17.17 10.03 4.38
N LEU A 429 -18.39 10.03 4.90
CA LEU A 429 -19.12 8.84 5.33
C LEU A 429 -20.42 8.71 4.55
N ASP A 430 -20.82 7.48 4.29
CA ASP A 430 -22.19 7.14 3.93
C ASP A 430 -23.05 7.18 5.21
N PRO A 431 -24.05 8.08 5.29
CA PRO A 431 -24.82 8.23 6.52
C PRO A 431 -25.79 7.08 6.76
N TYR A 432 -26.05 6.19 5.78
CA TYR A 432 -27.02 5.11 5.93
C TYR A 432 -26.42 3.79 6.43
N ASN A 433 -25.11 3.61 6.29
CA ASN A 433 -24.42 2.37 6.68
C ASN A 433 -23.04 2.60 7.34
N GLY A 434 -22.51 3.82 7.36
CA GLY A 434 -21.20 4.14 7.92
C GLY A 434 -20.00 3.82 7.03
N ALA A 435 -20.18 3.47 5.75
CA ALA A 435 -19.07 3.22 4.85
C ALA A 435 -18.19 4.47 4.72
N ILE A 436 -16.89 4.33 4.98
CA ILE A 436 -15.92 5.39 4.72
C ILE A 436 -15.75 5.52 3.20
N ARG A 437 -16.18 6.65 2.65
CA ARG A 437 -16.13 6.90 1.19
C ARG A 437 -14.87 7.63 0.76
N ALA A 438 -14.30 8.47 1.62
CA ALA A 438 -13.00 9.09 1.40
C ALA A 438 -12.38 9.50 2.74
N LEU A 439 -11.05 9.47 2.82
CA LEU A 439 -10.32 9.92 3.99
C LEU A 439 -8.96 10.51 3.64
N VAL A 440 -8.66 11.68 4.18
CA VAL A 440 -7.36 12.33 4.09
C VAL A 440 -6.91 12.74 5.48
N GLY A 441 -5.75 12.24 5.91
CA GLY A 441 -5.22 12.45 7.28
C GLY A 441 -4.24 13.63 7.42
N GLY A 442 -3.90 14.32 6.34
CA GLY A 442 -2.90 15.38 6.34
C GLY A 442 -2.54 15.86 4.93
N PHE A 443 -1.65 16.84 4.85
CA PHE A 443 -1.14 17.36 3.57
C PHE A 443 -0.40 16.30 2.75
N SER A 444 0.45 15.53 3.40
CA SER A 444 1.33 14.55 2.77
C SER A 444 1.61 13.41 3.73
N PHE A 445 1.34 12.19 3.29
CA PHE A 445 1.62 11.00 4.08
C PHE A 445 3.13 10.81 4.25
N GLU A 446 3.92 11.07 3.20
CA GLU A 446 5.37 10.97 3.21
C GLU A 446 6.03 11.94 4.19
N GLN A 447 5.35 13.06 4.49
CA GLN A 447 5.76 14.01 5.53
C GLN A 447 5.32 13.53 6.92
N SER A 448 4.09 13.05 7.05
CA SER A 448 3.49 12.69 8.34
C SER A 448 2.42 11.61 8.18
N ASN A 449 2.76 10.40 8.65
CA ASN A 449 1.83 9.26 8.70
C ASN A 449 0.75 9.43 9.82
N TYR A 450 0.77 10.52 10.59
CA TYR A 450 -0.22 10.79 11.63
C TYR A 450 -1.56 11.13 10.98
N ASN A 451 -2.54 10.23 11.16
CA ASN A 451 -3.86 10.35 10.55
C ASN A 451 -4.75 11.28 11.38
N ARG A 452 -4.78 12.57 11.01
CA ARG A 452 -5.54 13.60 11.73
C ARG A 452 -7.05 13.35 11.70
N ALA A 453 -7.57 12.67 10.68
CA ALA A 453 -8.99 12.33 10.61
C ALA A 453 -9.42 11.38 11.74
N MET A 454 -8.52 10.48 12.17
CA MET A 454 -8.78 9.44 13.16
C MET A 454 -8.17 9.72 14.54
N GLN A 455 -7.09 10.51 14.60
CA GLN A 455 -6.24 10.61 15.79
C GLN A 455 -6.18 12.03 16.37
N ALA A 456 -6.43 13.08 15.57
CA ALA A 456 -6.27 14.45 16.01
C ALA A 456 -7.51 14.96 16.74
N LYS A 457 -7.51 14.83 18.06
CA LYS A 457 -8.51 15.46 18.92
C LYS A 457 -8.34 16.98 18.90
N ARG A 458 -9.37 17.70 18.44
CA ARG A 458 -9.44 19.16 18.34
C ARG A 458 -10.79 19.66 18.84
N GLN A 459 -10.84 20.95 19.16
CA GLN A 459 -12.10 21.59 19.52
C GLN A 459 -12.96 21.79 18.25
N PRO A 460 -14.16 21.19 18.17
CA PRO A 460 -15.06 21.39 17.04
C PRO A 460 -15.66 22.81 17.01
N GLY A 461 -15.60 23.54 18.13
CA GLY A 461 -16.17 24.88 18.25
C GLY A 461 -17.67 24.88 17.93
N SER A 462 -18.12 25.86 17.17
CA SER A 462 -19.55 26.03 16.87
C SER A 462 -20.19 24.87 16.09
N SER A 463 -19.40 24.02 15.42
CA SER A 463 -19.92 22.81 14.75
C SER A 463 -20.51 21.77 15.72
N PHE A 464 -20.29 21.94 17.03
CA PHE A 464 -20.85 21.09 18.08
C PHE A 464 -22.25 21.53 18.53
N LYS A 465 -22.65 22.78 18.26
CA LYS A 465 -23.94 23.32 18.71
C LYS A 465 -25.16 22.48 18.27
N PRO A 466 -25.22 21.91 17.06
CA PRO A 466 -26.35 21.07 16.65
C PRO A 466 -26.69 19.94 17.63
N PHE A 467 -25.70 19.31 18.28
CA PHE A 467 -25.95 18.26 19.28
C PHE A 467 -26.66 18.78 20.52
N ILE A 468 -26.31 20.00 20.97
CA ILE A 468 -26.95 20.66 22.12
C ILE A 468 -28.36 21.11 21.75
N TYR A 469 -28.54 21.64 20.54
CA TYR A 469 -29.85 22.09 20.08
C TYR A 469 -30.78 20.90 19.84
N SER A 470 -30.26 19.75 19.40
CA SER A 470 -31.00 18.50 19.34
C SER A 470 -31.47 18.06 20.73
N ALA A 471 -30.60 18.11 21.76
CA ALA A 471 -31.00 17.84 23.14
C ALA A 471 -32.10 18.79 23.64
N ALA A 472 -32.07 20.05 23.20
CA ALA A 472 -33.09 21.03 23.55
C ALA A 472 -34.44 20.69 22.89
N LEU A 473 -34.44 20.30 21.62
CA LEU A 473 -35.65 19.84 20.93
C LEU A 473 -36.27 18.63 21.65
N ASP A 474 -35.46 17.63 22.00
CA ASP A 474 -35.87 16.44 22.77
C ASP A 474 -36.42 16.79 24.17
N SER A 475 -35.91 17.88 24.75
CA SER A 475 -36.38 18.41 26.03
C SER A 475 -37.63 19.31 25.93
N GLY A 476 -38.28 19.37 24.77
CA GLY A 476 -39.53 20.11 24.53
C GLY A 476 -39.37 21.54 24.01
N TYR A 477 -38.15 21.97 23.66
CA TYR A 477 -37.97 23.22 22.91
C TYR A 477 -38.40 23.03 21.45
N THR A 478 -38.73 24.13 20.78
CA THR A 478 -39.06 24.15 19.36
C THR A 478 -38.13 25.10 18.63
N ALA A 479 -38.05 24.97 17.30
CA ALA A 479 -37.32 25.92 16.46
C ALA A 479 -37.76 27.40 16.67
N SER A 480 -38.99 27.61 17.14
CA SER A 480 -39.57 28.92 17.46
C SER A 480 -39.40 29.37 18.91
N SER A 481 -38.93 28.50 19.82
CA SER A 481 -38.74 28.87 21.22
C SER A 481 -37.84 30.09 21.33
N LEU A 482 -38.26 31.07 22.13
CA LEU A 482 -37.49 32.29 22.37
C LEU A 482 -36.46 32.04 23.46
N VAL A 483 -35.20 32.36 23.15
CA VAL A 483 -34.10 32.32 24.11
C VAL A 483 -33.40 33.67 24.10
N ASN A 484 -33.11 34.17 25.29
CA ASN A 484 -32.53 35.50 25.41
C ASN A 484 -31.04 35.49 25.04
N ASP A 485 -30.63 36.33 24.10
CA ASP A 485 -29.25 36.63 23.73
C ASP A 485 -28.79 37.92 24.42
N ALA A 486 -28.67 37.86 25.73
CA ALA A 486 -28.20 38.95 26.60
C ALA A 486 -26.90 38.55 27.34
N PRO A 487 -26.11 39.50 27.88
CA PRO A 487 -24.94 39.19 28.69
C PRO A 487 -25.24 38.17 29.80
N ILE A 488 -24.27 37.30 30.10
CA ILE A 488 -24.32 36.39 31.25
C ILE A 488 -22.94 36.40 31.93
N VAL A 489 -22.95 36.29 33.26
CA VAL A 489 -21.74 36.27 34.07
C VAL A 489 -21.86 35.11 35.03
N PHE A 490 -20.84 34.26 35.06
CA PHE A 490 -20.73 33.19 36.04
C PHE A 490 -19.60 33.53 36.99
N VAL A 491 -19.90 33.47 38.28
CA VAL A 491 -18.94 33.67 39.37
C VAL A 491 -18.74 32.31 40.02
N ASP A 492 -17.51 31.81 40.01
CA ASP A 492 -17.13 30.67 40.82
C ASP A 492 -16.62 31.18 42.16
N GLU A 493 -17.45 31.09 43.20
CA GLU A 493 -17.15 31.57 44.55
C GLU A 493 -15.96 30.84 45.19
N SER A 494 -15.56 29.68 44.66
CA SER A 494 -14.46 28.87 45.21
C SER A 494 -13.09 29.16 44.59
N VAL A 495 -13.05 29.79 43.42
CA VAL A 495 -11.79 29.98 42.63
C VAL A 495 -11.54 31.45 42.26
N ASP A 496 -12.38 32.38 42.73
CA ASP A 496 -12.31 33.83 42.47
C ASP A 496 -12.16 34.16 40.97
N LYS A 497 -12.77 33.31 40.11
CA LYS A 497 -12.73 33.40 38.65
C LYS A 497 -14.11 33.76 38.12
N VAL A 498 -14.15 34.84 37.35
CA VAL A 498 -15.36 35.32 36.69
C VAL A 498 -15.32 34.95 35.21
N TRP A 499 -16.26 34.11 34.76
CA TRP A 499 -16.41 33.77 33.35
C TRP A 499 -17.48 34.65 32.69
N ARG A 500 -17.06 35.43 31.69
CA ARG A 500 -17.90 36.36 30.90
C ARG A 500 -17.85 35.98 29.42
N PRO A 501 -18.59 34.95 29.00
CA PRO A 501 -18.63 34.55 27.59
C PRO A 501 -19.18 35.69 26.72
N LYS A 502 -18.74 35.75 25.46
CA LYS A 502 -19.16 36.74 24.47
C LYS A 502 -19.55 36.08 23.16
N ASN A 503 -20.40 36.76 22.40
CA ASN A 503 -20.62 36.43 20.99
C ASN A 503 -19.42 36.94 20.15
N ASP A 504 -19.16 36.29 19.02
CA ASP A 504 -18.13 36.64 18.05
C ASP A 504 -18.17 38.13 17.61
N THR A 505 -19.38 38.64 17.43
CA THR A 505 -19.70 40.00 16.99
C THR A 505 -19.76 41.02 18.13
N ASN A 506 -19.62 40.58 19.39
CA ASN A 506 -19.81 41.41 20.60
C ASN A 506 -21.16 42.17 20.67
N THR A 507 -22.18 41.73 19.93
CA THR A 507 -23.54 42.29 19.94
C THR A 507 -24.50 41.44 20.77
N PHE A 508 -25.70 41.98 21.04
CA PHE A 508 -26.81 41.30 21.72
C PHE A 508 -28.09 41.53 20.94
N LEU A 509 -28.88 40.47 20.73
CA LEU A 509 -30.13 40.55 19.97
C LEU A 509 -31.38 40.46 20.87
N GLY A 510 -31.21 40.29 22.18
CA GLY A 510 -32.34 40.10 23.10
C GLY A 510 -33.03 38.74 22.85
N PRO A 511 -34.35 38.62 23.09
CA PRO A 511 -35.10 37.40 22.81
C PRO A 511 -35.08 37.07 21.31
N ILE A 512 -34.43 35.96 20.95
CA ILE A 512 -34.36 35.45 19.56
C ILE A 512 -34.86 34.02 19.49
N ARG A 513 -35.34 33.61 18.31
CA ARG A 513 -35.80 32.23 18.09
C ARG A 513 -34.62 31.27 18.10
N MET A 514 -34.83 30.06 18.62
CA MET A 514 -33.78 29.05 18.71
C MET A 514 -33.14 28.73 17.34
N ARG A 515 -33.93 28.60 16.28
CA ARG A 515 -33.40 28.41 14.91
C ARG A 515 -32.49 29.55 14.46
N GLU A 516 -32.82 30.78 14.87
CA GLU A 516 -32.03 31.96 14.56
C GLU A 516 -30.74 32.03 15.35
N ALA A 517 -30.80 31.66 16.62
CA ALA A 517 -29.62 31.51 17.45
C ALA A 517 -28.64 30.48 16.87
N LEU A 518 -29.13 29.36 16.33
CA LEU A 518 -28.30 28.33 15.74
C LEU A 518 -27.59 28.82 14.48
N TYR A 519 -28.31 29.35 13.48
CA TYR A 519 -27.68 29.77 12.22
C TYR A 519 -26.77 31.00 12.40
N LYS A 520 -27.07 31.90 13.35
CA LYS A 520 -26.18 33.00 13.74
C LYS A 520 -25.09 32.57 14.74
N SER A 521 -25.05 31.29 15.11
CA SER A 521 -24.09 30.72 16.06
C SER A 521 -23.97 31.50 17.38
N ARG A 522 -25.08 31.90 17.99
CA ARG A 522 -25.07 32.71 19.23
C ARG A 522 -24.59 31.89 20.43
N ASN A 523 -23.46 32.30 21.00
CA ASN A 523 -22.81 31.61 22.11
C ASN A 523 -23.67 31.65 23.37
N LEU A 524 -24.25 32.82 23.67
CA LEU A 524 -25.00 33.05 24.92
C LEU A 524 -26.31 32.25 24.95
N VAL A 525 -26.98 32.09 23.80
CA VAL A 525 -28.16 31.22 23.69
C VAL A 525 -27.78 29.76 23.89
N SER A 526 -26.69 29.30 23.28
CA SER A 526 -26.22 27.91 23.42
C SER A 526 -25.90 27.57 24.87
N ILE A 527 -25.27 28.50 25.60
CA ILE A 527 -24.98 28.37 27.04
C ILE A 527 -26.28 28.30 27.86
N ARG A 528 -27.26 29.16 27.57
CA ARG A 528 -28.54 29.16 28.28
C ARG A 528 -29.34 27.88 28.05
N LEU A 529 -29.33 27.34 26.83
CA LEU A 529 -29.95 26.05 26.54
C LEU A 529 -29.30 24.94 27.37
N LEU A 530 -27.97 24.83 27.33
CA LEU A 530 -27.22 23.85 28.12
C LEU A 530 -27.48 24.00 29.63
N GLN A 531 -27.54 25.23 30.13
CA GLN A 531 -27.83 25.51 31.53
C GLN A 531 -29.26 25.08 31.90
N ALA A 532 -30.25 25.39 31.06
CA ALA A 532 -31.65 25.05 31.30
C ALA A 532 -31.91 23.54 31.30
N MET A 533 -31.23 22.80 30.42
CA MET A 533 -31.31 21.34 30.35
C MET A 533 -30.49 20.60 31.42
N GLY A 534 -29.47 21.26 31.95
CA GLY A 534 -28.47 20.67 32.84
C GLY A 534 -27.34 19.97 32.07
N VAL A 535 -26.10 20.12 32.56
CA VAL A 535 -24.90 19.66 31.87
C VAL A 535 -24.83 18.13 31.76
N ASP A 536 -25.00 17.40 32.86
CA ASP A 536 -24.86 15.94 32.85
C ASP A 536 -25.94 15.27 32.00
N ARG A 537 -27.20 15.73 32.10
CA ARG A 537 -28.31 15.24 31.25
C ARG A 537 -28.02 15.48 29.77
N THR A 538 -27.48 16.65 29.43
CA THR A 538 -27.11 16.96 28.05
C THR A 538 -25.94 16.10 27.56
N ILE A 539 -24.95 15.83 28.41
CA ILE A 539 -23.84 14.91 28.10
C ILE A 539 -24.36 13.49 27.85
N ASP A 540 -25.29 13.01 28.67
CA ASP A 540 -25.91 11.69 28.50
C ASP A 540 -26.66 11.57 27.17
N TYR A 541 -27.39 12.62 26.78
CA TYR A 541 -28.04 12.69 25.49
C TYR A 541 -27.03 12.71 24.33
N ILE A 542 -26.04 13.61 24.39
CA ILE A 542 -25.04 13.78 23.32
C ILE A 542 -24.20 12.50 23.13
N ALA A 543 -23.93 11.74 24.18
CA ALA A 543 -23.19 10.49 24.09
C ALA A 543 -23.85 9.45 23.16
N LYS A 544 -25.17 9.53 22.94
CA LYS A 544 -25.89 8.66 22.01
C LYS A 544 -25.34 8.77 20.57
N PHE A 545 -24.89 9.95 20.17
CA PHE A 545 -24.29 10.23 18.85
C PHE A 545 -22.93 9.54 18.63
N GLY A 546 -22.42 8.79 19.62
CA GLY A 546 -21.16 8.04 19.51
C GLY A 546 -19.96 8.72 20.17
N PHE A 547 -20.16 9.85 20.85
CA PHE A 547 -19.09 10.54 21.58
C PHE A 547 -18.77 9.85 22.92
N ASN A 548 -17.49 9.73 23.24
CA ASN A 548 -17.07 9.28 24.56
C ASN A 548 -17.36 10.36 25.61
N LYS A 549 -18.14 10.02 26.64
CA LYS A 549 -18.50 10.94 27.74
C LYS A 549 -17.28 11.55 28.45
N GLN A 550 -16.16 10.83 28.49
CA GLN A 550 -14.93 11.31 29.14
C GLN A 550 -14.26 12.46 28.37
N ASP A 551 -14.52 12.56 27.06
CA ASP A 551 -14.00 13.63 26.20
C ASP A 551 -14.90 14.89 26.22
N LEU A 552 -16.04 14.83 26.94
CA LEU A 552 -17.01 15.93 27.05
C LEU A 552 -16.83 16.68 28.39
N PRO A 553 -16.47 17.99 28.37
CA PRO A 553 -16.31 18.77 29.59
C PRO A 553 -17.64 18.91 30.36
N ARG A 554 -17.61 18.61 31.65
CA ARG A 554 -18.74 18.75 32.59
C ARG A 554 -18.93 20.19 33.07
N ASN A 555 -18.95 21.15 32.15
CA ASN A 555 -19.23 22.55 32.44
C ASN A 555 -19.91 23.24 31.25
N LEU A 556 -20.38 24.47 31.47
CA LEU A 556 -21.11 25.23 30.46
C LEU A 556 -20.28 25.62 29.23
N SER A 557 -18.95 25.49 29.27
CA SER A 557 -18.11 25.74 28.10
C SER A 557 -18.34 24.71 26.98
N LEU A 558 -18.91 23.55 27.30
CA LEU A 558 -19.35 22.55 26.33
C LEU A 558 -20.25 23.17 25.24
N ALA A 559 -21.07 24.17 25.61
CA ALA A 559 -21.92 24.94 24.68
C ALA A 559 -21.16 25.69 23.58
N LEU A 560 -19.86 25.88 23.75
CA LEU A 560 -18.97 26.55 22.81
C LEU A 560 -18.14 25.54 22.00
N GLY A 561 -18.36 24.24 22.20
CA GLY A 561 -17.62 23.18 21.53
C GLY A 561 -16.18 23.03 22.02
N THR A 562 -15.97 23.14 23.33
CA THR A 562 -14.66 22.93 23.98
C THR A 562 -14.28 21.46 24.16
N ALA A 563 -15.17 20.53 23.81
CA ALA A 563 -14.87 19.10 23.75
C ALA A 563 -13.70 18.81 22.80
N THR A 564 -12.92 17.77 23.07
CA THR A 564 -11.77 17.40 22.25
C THR A 564 -12.08 16.14 21.44
N LEU A 565 -12.44 16.33 20.17
CA LEU A 565 -12.99 15.27 19.30
C LEU A 565 -12.23 15.21 17.98
N THR A 566 -12.22 14.05 17.36
CA THR A 566 -11.63 13.81 16.04
C THR A 566 -12.63 14.15 14.92
N PRO A 567 -12.16 14.46 13.71
CA PRO A 567 -13.02 14.63 12.55
C PRO A 567 -13.95 13.44 12.29
N MET A 568 -13.46 12.21 12.48
CA MET A 568 -14.27 10.99 12.34
C MET A 568 -15.43 10.94 13.35
N GLU A 569 -15.19 11.25 14.62
CA GLU A 569 -16.25 11.28 15.65
C GLU A 569 -17.30 12.35 15.33
N ILE A 570 -16.87 13.54 14.91
CA ILE A 570 -17.80 14.62 14.52
C ILE A 570 -18.62 14.20 13.29
N ALA A 571 -18.00 13.68 12.24
CA ALA A 571 -18.69 13.23 11.04
C ALA A 571 -19.71 12.12 11.35
N THR A 572 -19.33 11.19 12.24
CA THR A 572 -20.22 10.13 12.74
C THR A 572 -21.44 10.72 13.43
N GLY A 573 -21.25 11.66 14.36
CA GLY A 573 -22.38 12.32 15.02
C GLY A 573 -23.29 13.05 14.03
N TRP A 574 -22.71 13.79 13.08
CA TRP A 574 -23.46 14.52 12.06
C TRP A 574 -24.26 13.62 11.12
N SER A 575 -23.81 12.39 10.86
CA SER A 575 -24.54 11.44 10.01
C SER A 575 -25.95 11.12 10.52
N THR A 576 -26.15 11.16 11.85
CA THR A 576 -27.44 10.98 12.53
C THR A 576 -28.48 11.98 12.03
N PHE A 577 -28.09 13.24 11.76
CA PHE A 577 -29.01 14.24 11.22
C PHE A 577 -29.34 13.99 9.75
N ALA A 578 -28.41 13.43 8.99
CA ALA A 578 -28.58 13.19 7.56
C ALA A 578 -29.42 11.95 7.24
N ASN A 579 -29.57 11.04 8.20
CA ASN A 579 -30.21 9.73 7.99
C ASN A 579 -31.51 9.53 8.78
N GLY A 580 -32.08 10.59 9.37
CA GLY A 580 -33.35 10.52 10.10
C GLY A 580 -33.23 9.99 11.54
N GLY A 581 -32.07 10.15 12.17
CA GLY A 581 -31.91 9.93 13.61
C GLY A 581 -31.21 8.64 14.02
N TYR A 582 -30.55 7.96 13.08
CA TYR A 582 -29.95 6.65 13.29
C TYR A 582 -28.44 6.73 13.50
N LYS A 583 -27.95 5.94 14.46
CA LYS A 583 -26.52 5.84 14.75
C LYS A 583 -25.87 4.80 13.85
N ILE A 584 -24.93 5.24 13.02
CA ILE A 584 -24.06 4.35 12.23
C ILE A 584 -22.74 4.06 12.95
N THR A 585 -22.05 3.02 12.48
CA THR A 585 -20.68 2.69 12.90
C THR A 585 -19.77 2.75 11.68
N PRO A 586 -18.77 3.66 11.64
CA PRO A 586 -17.88 3.75 10.49
C PRO A 586 -17.08 2.48 10.24
N TYR A 587 -16.94 2.07 8.98
CA TYR A 587 -16.13 0.91 8.61
C TYR A 587 -15.40 1.09 7.27
N LEU A 588 -14.22 0.45 7.16
CA LEU A 588 -13.34 0.59 5.99
C LEU A 588 -13.32 -0.67 5.10
N ILE A 589 -13.13 -1.84 5.68
CA ILE A 589 -13.01 -3.08 4.90
C ILE A 589 -14.41 -3.59 4.55
N ASP A 590 -14.73 -3.67 3.26
CA ASP A 590 -15.98 -4.23 2.76
C ASP A 590 -15.88 -5.75 2.58
N ARG A 591 -14.77 -6.23 1.99
CA ARG A 591 -14.55 -7.65 1.72
C ARG A 591 -13.08 -8.04 1.85
N ILE A 592 -12.83 -9.24 2.39
CA ILE A 592 -11.51 -9.88 2.41
C ILE A 592 -11.61 -11.20 1.67
N GLU A 593 -10.71 -11.41 0.72
CA GLU A 593 -10.62 -12.62 -0.09
C GLU A 593 -9.25 -13.28 0.14
N SER A 594 -9.23 -14.61 0.15
CA SER A 594 -8.00 -15.39 0.18
C SER A 594 -7.27 -15.31 -1.17
N ARG A 595 -6.06 -15.87 -1.23
CA ARG A 595 -5.30 -15.99 -2.50
C ARG A 595 -6.03 -16.80 -3.58
N SER A 596 -6.96 -17.68 -3.22
CA SER A 596 -7.74 -18.51 -4.17
C SER A 596 -9.02 -17.81 -4.65
N GLY A 597 -9.32 -16.61 -4.16
CA GLY A 597 -10.58 -15.90 -4.44
C GLY A 597 -11.73 -16.30 -3.53
N GLU A 598 -11.50 -17.13 -2.51
CA GLU A 598 -12.51 -17.44 -1.50
C GLU A 598 -12.78 -16.21 -0.61
N THR A 599 -14.04 -15.85 -0.42
CA THR A 599 -14.41 -14.74 0.47
C THR A 599 -14.32 -15.19 1.93
N LEU A 600 -13.38 -14.61 2.67
CA LEU A 600 -13.13 -14.90 4.09
C LEU A 600 -13.93 -13.98 5.02
N PHE A 601 -14.24 -12.76 4.56
CA PHE A 601 -15.00 -11.77 5.31
C PHE A 601 -15.79 -10.89 4.37
N THR A 602 -17.01 -10.55 4.76
CA THR A 602 -17.83 -9.50 4.16
C THR A 602 -18.42 -8.66 5.29
N ALA A 603 -18.34 -7.35 5.15
CA ALA A 603 -18.89 -6.43 6.13
C ALA A 603 -20.42 -6.51 6.13
N ASN A 604 -21.00 -6.60 7.33
CA ASN A 604 -22.45 -6.55 7.54
C ASN A 604 -22.79 -5.48 8.61
N PRO A 605 -22.53 -4.19 8.33
CA PRO A 605 -22.80 -3.12 9.29
C PRO A 605 -24.31 -2.94 9.48
N PRO A 606 -24.77 -2.46 10.66
CA PRO A 606 -26.14 -2.04 10.82
C PRO A 606 -26.52 -0.95 9.82
N ARG A 607 -27.73 -1.03 9.26
CA ARG A 607 -28.21 -0.08 8.25
C ARG A 607 -29.46 0.65 8.70
N VAL A 608 -29.57 1.89 8.24
CA VAL A 608 -30.79 2.68 8.40
C VAL A 608 -31.92 2.04 7.58
N PRO A 609 -33.12 1.85 8.16
CA PRO A 609 -34.26 1.35 7.40
C PRO A 609 -34.55 2.28 6.22
N GLN A 610 -34.53 1.73 5.01
CA GLN A 610 -35.06 2.46 3.86
C GLN A 610 -36.57 2.23 3.84
N GLY A 611 -37.34 3.27 4.17
CA GLY A 611 -38.80 3.25 3.95
C GLY A 611 -39.09 3.06 2.46
N SER A 612 -40.18 2.37 2.13
CA SER A 612 -40.70 2.25 0.76
C SER A 612 -41.34 3.57 0.26
N GLU A 613 -40.73 4.71 0.54
CA GLU A 613 -41.26 6.03 0.28
C GLU A 613 -40.18 6.92 -0.35
N ASP A 614 -39.82 6.61 -1.60
CA ASP A 614 -39.24 7.57 -2.56
C ASP A 614 -39.28 7.02 -4.01
N GLN A 615 -40.39 6.36 -4.37
CA GLN A 615 -40.79 6.13 -5.77
C GLN A 615 -42.23 6.58 -6.07
N ALA A 616 -42.79 7.47 -5.25
CA ALA A 616 -44.03 8.17 -5.60
C ALA A 616 -43.71 9.46 -6.39
N GLY A 617 -42.98 9.29 -7.49
CA GLY A 617 -42.65 10.33 -8.46
C GLY A 617 -42.78 9.76 -9.87
N LEU A 618 -44.01 9.73 -10.39
CA LEU A 618 -44.38 9.51 -11.80
C LEU A 618 -43.69 8.32 -12.51
N ALA A 619 -44.15 7.09 -12.25
CA ALA A 619 -44.10 6.02 -13.24
C ALA A 619 -45.24 5.03 -13.01
N ALA A 620 -45.93 4.66 -14.10
CA ALA A 620 -47.09 3.78 -14.12
C ALA A 620 -46.74 2.33 -13.69
N PRO A 621 -47.72 1.54 -13.19
CA PRO A 621 -47.46 0.19 -12.72
C PRO A 621 -47.27 -0.76 -13.92
N GLU A 622 -46.04 -1.22 -14.14
CA GLU A 622 -45.81 -2.44 -14.93
C GLU A 622 -45.92 -3.65 -14.00
N GLN A 623 -47.00 -4.40 -14.16
CA GLN A 623 -47.15 -5.74 -13.58
C GLN A 623 -46.30 -6.73 -14.40
N PRO A 624 -45.36 -7.48 -13.78
CA PRO A 624 -44.70 -8.57 -14.48
C PRO A 624 -45.66 -9.75 -14.62
N ILE A 625 -45.91 -10.14 -15.87
CA ILE A 625 -46.62 -11.37 -16.24
C ILE A 625 -45.83 -12.56 -15.69
N SER A 626 -46.50 -13.38 -14.88
CA SER A 626 -46.00 -14.68 -14.42
C SER A 626 -45.85 -15.64 -15.60
N THR A 627 -44.62 -16.02 -15.93
CA THR A 627 -44.35 -17.21 -16.73
C THR A 627 -43.99 -18.35 -15.80
N ALA A 628 -44.87 -19.35 -15.78
CA ALA A 628 -44.71 -20.59 -15.05
C ALA A 628 -43.43 -21.33 -15.47
N ALA A 629 -42.74 -21.91 -14.49
CA ALA A 629 -41.56 -22.76 -14.67
C ALA A 629 -41.93 -24.07 -15.39
N LEU A 630 -41.08 -24.47 -16.35
CA LEU A 630 -41.05 -25.83 -16.88
C LEU A 630 -40.22 -26.73 -15.96
N PRO A 631 -40.67 -27.94 -15.62
CA PRO A 631 -39.92 -28.85 -14.75
C PRO A 631 -38.96 -29.71 -15.57
N GLY A 632 -37.67 -29.68 -15.23
CA GLY A 632 -36.73 -30.70 -15.69
C GLY A 632 -35.32 -30.19 -15.98
N GLU A 633 -34.54 -29.88 -14.94
CA GLU A 633 -33.09 -29.99 -15.01
C GLU A 633 -32.53 -30.27 -13.61
N ALA A 634 -31.77 -31.36 -13.49
CA ALA A 634 -31.18 -31.80 -12.23
C ALA A 634 -29.97 -30.91 -11.86
N PRO A 635 -29.76 -30.57 -10.58
CA PRO A 635 -28.66 -29.71 -10.19
C PRO A 635 -27.33 -30.46 -10.21
N SER A 636 -26.36 -29.92 -10.94
CA SER A 636 -24.95 -30.28 -10.85
C SER A 636 -24.41 -29.90 -9.46
N ALA A 637 -24.08 -30.89 -8.65
CA ALA A 637 -23.34 -30.72 -7.41
C ALA A 637 -21.88 -30.35 -7.74
N PHE A 638 -21.48 -29.10 -7.49
CA PHE A 638 -20.14 -28.61 -7.08
C PHE A 638 -20.11 -27.08 -7.27
N GLY A 639 -20.98 -26.38 -6.55
CA GLY A 639 -20.84 -24.95 -6.30
C GLY A 639 -20.82 -24.77 -4.80
N GLN A 640 -19.66 -24.40 -4.23
CA GLN A 640 -19.67 -23.83 -2.89
C GLN A 640 -20.50 -22.56 -2.96
N VAL A 641 -21.72 -22.64 -2.45
CA VAL A 641 -22.65 -21.53 -2.34
C VAL A 641 -22.00 -20.54 -1.38
N ALA A 642 -21.63 -19.36 -1.88
CA ALA A 642 -21.24 -18.24 -1.04
C ALA A 642 -22.30 -18.09 0.07
N PRO A 643 -21.92 -17.87 1.34
CA PRO A 643 -22.89 -17.71 2.41
C PRO A 643 -23.93 -16.66 2.00
N ALA A 644 -25.21 -17.03 2.06
CA ALA A 644 -26.29 -16.13 1.69
C ALA A 644 -26.11 -14.80 2.43
N PRO A 645 -26.25 -13.64 1.76
CA PRO A 645 -26.03 -12.35 2.40
C PRO A 645 -26.95 -12.25 3.61
N GLN A 646 -26.35 -12.18 4.80
CA GLN A 646 -27.09 -11.98 6.02
C GLN A 646 -27.79 -10.62 5.92
N VAL A 647 -29.08 -10.59 6.22
CA VAL A 647 -29.83 -9.34 6.27
C VAL A 647 -29.16 -8.43 7.31
N PRO A 648 -28.76 -7.21 6.96
CA PRO A 648 -28.12 -6.30 7.90
C PRO A 648 -29.04 -5.99 9.08
N ALA A 649 -28.47 -5.88 10.29
CA ALA A 649 -29.21 -5.41 11.45
C ALA A 649 -29.70 -3.96 11.20
N ILE A 650 -30.82 -3.59 11.81
CA ILE A 650 -31.29 -2.20 11.77
C ILE A 650 -30.40 -1.36 12.69
N ALA A 651 -29.97 -0.20 12.21
CA ALA A 651 -29.23 0.78 12.99
C ALA A 651 -30.09 1.26 14.19
N GLU A 652 -29.46 1.57 15.32
CA GLU A 652 -30.17 2.10 16.49
C GLU A 652 -30.65 3.53 16.19
N GLN A 653 -31.97 3.76 16.28
CA GLN A 653 -32.51 5.12 16.25
C GLN A 653 -32.28 5.78 17.61
N ILE A 654 -31.53 6.88 17.62
CA ILE A 654 -31.09 7.55 18.86
C ILE A 654 -31.78 8.89 19.12
N ILE A 655 -32.36 9.47 18.08
CA ILE A 655 -33.20 10.67 18.13
C ILE A 655 -34.40 10.47 17.19
N ASP A 656 -35.53 11.09 17.54
CA ASP A 656 -36.68 11.13 16.65
C ASP A 656 -36.35 12.06 15.45
N GLY A 657 -36.66 11.59 14.24
CA GLY A 657 -36.32 12.24 12.97
C GLY A 657 -37.15 13.49 12.64
#